data_AF-A0A1M3K0X3-F1
#
_entry.id   AF-A0A1M3K0X3-F1
#
_cell.length_a   1.000
_cell.length_b   1.000
_cell.length_c   1.000
_cell.angle_alpha   90.00
_cell.angle_beta   90.00
_cell.angle_gamma   90.00
#
_symmetry.space_group_name_H-M   'P 1'
#
loop_
_entity.id
_entity.type
_entity.pdbx_description
1 polymer ?
#
loop_
_entity_poly.entity_id
_entity_poly.type
_entity_poly.pdbx_seq_one_letter_code
_entity_poly.pdbx_strand_id
1 'polypeptide(L)'
;MISSASPDKQSDSDSDSFLHYGKILLRQFGNMVVTLLAVAFLTLFVLEMADRGRNHLPAHLFQTFLGTFRSLYEYLFLHPTTYPWQRQDLGAFKLVLDTFVNSAGLLLVAILFALFVGVILGFLAAISKGRLASTLVLVFSVMGMSTPSFLFAMLLWVFNIQVINRILGLKALPPTGIGWDLHLLMPMLVLAARPMAQIAQVTYISLRDILNEDFIRSARAKGLSNSLVYSRHALKNILIPVFTTVGTTLRYSIASLPVVEYFFVWPGIGLTLLKAINLGIPALVTDLIVSLGFFFVLFNLALNLIYPLIDARLRRDNPDASFHEPFEISHAISGILFAMQEFWLDLLKLLGLRKAPKTVLPELSSGQFLHASREEMPAFKRPGLKQGIHWVLHNPALLIGTVFVIGFLIVMAGGDSLVKGNASELHGIIMIDGVIGAPPFKTSNTFPWGTDHLGRDIQALVFAGGQRTLSLAFSIMLTRLIIGALLGVISGWWQDSWFDRFVQRLLNIWAAFPITLFAMLIIQAIGIEQGVWVFILALCIVGWGEVTQFVRSQTMRIKPALFIEAARSLGSSSAGILIRQVFPNLVPSLLVIASLEMSGILMLLAELGFLNIFLGGGFKVEATADIPLMFSDIPEWGSLLANIRDWWRSYPWMAWYPGLAFFVAIITFNLFGEGLRRFLEDSRVNLSRIFNRYTLLGAVAAVIVFGWIMQIQSPMGIYRTYANTFDEERVLQTIKDLTNPIFHGRESTSAADARVAEYLSYRMEEIGLFPPEGDGSYIFTVPVQRLHLIAQPKLVLLDENDRELKSFVYRKDFADYAGVSMTFGENQGSIIGLAIGPASGDTSKELSAISALSLSDKAVLIREKDYGRPGLKTAGLILVVADDEISLQQKKLYYLTYWHPERLTFWINEETANLMLMTADSDLNELDQEAAHLKAGEIFATNAGAIVQGSILAEQGNDEMINMAIGVLPGEGALMGDRGISMDTEVTIISAYYDGLGDQPDGVLYPGANDNASGVGTLLELARLLKDSPYAPKRTIIFVAWSGGDRGESLKYLDIMNAYRELNEFKVNEIIEISAVGAGTGKAVNIGAQSSYRLVKLVQDGGKRLGIKTTTRGRGPHYGIVEDIPTASPREAPSLYISWDGSDQNAHTVRDVIENIDPKKLKKSGRLLTLISLILSRENNY
;
A
#
# COMPACT_ATOMS: atom_id res chain seq x y z
N MET A 1 -56.26 -34.95 37.62
CA MET A 1 -57.33 -35.64 36.86
C MET A 1 -56.69 -36.34 35.68
N ILE A 2 -57.10 -37.58 35.47
CA ILE A 2 -56.50 -38.61 34.61
C ILE A 2 -56.73 -38.29 33.13
N SER A 3 -55.73 -38.50 32.27
CA SER A 3 -55.93 -38.95 30.89
C SER A 3 -54.71 -39.71 30.38
N SER A 4 -55.01 -40.75 29.62
CA SER A 4 -54.29 -41.98 29.31
C SER A 4 -53.06 -41.85 28.39
N ALA A 5 -52.08 -42.70 28.66
CA ALA A 5 -51.03 -43.07 27.72
C ALA A 5 -51.60 -43.84 26.50
N SER A 6 -51.07 -43.53 25.31
CA SER A 6 -51.06 -44.41 24.14
C SER A 6 -49.59 -44.82 23.89
N PRO A 7 -49.28 -46.12 23.74
CA PRO A 7 -47.94 -46.59 23.43
C PRO A 7 -47.88 -46.99 21.96
N ASP A 8 -47.57 -46.05 21.07
CA ASP A 8 -47.12 -46.36 19.69
C ASP A 8 -46.59 -45.10 19.01
N LYS A 9 -45.28 -44.87 19.14
CA LYS A 9 -44.43 -44.04 18.25
C LYS A 9 -43.03 -43.94 18.85
N GLN A 10 -42.29 -45.04 18.79
CA GLN A 10 -40.87 -45.03 19.16
C GLN A 10 -39.95 -45.55 18.06
N SER A 11 -40.49 -45.84 16.86
CA SER A 11 -39.71 -46.24 15.68
C SER A 11 -39.65 -45.19 14.56
N ASP A 12 -40.48 -44.14 14.58
CA ASP A 12 -40.53 -43.10 13.53
C ASP A 12 -39.71 -41.83 13.85
N SER A 13 -39.15 -41.68 15.06
CA SER A 13 -38.43 -40.45 15.43
C SER A 13 -36.99 -40.37 14.90
N ASP A 14 -36.40 -41.51 14.52
CA ASP A 14 -35.01 -41.55 14.06
C ASP A 14 -34.87 -41.23 12.56
N SER A 15 -35.87 -41.55 11.73
CA SER A 15 -35.84 -41.26 10.28
C SER A 15 -36.04 -39.76 9.97
N ASP A 16 -36.95 -39.10 10.69
CA ASP A 16 -37.18 -37.65 10.59
C ASP A 16 -35.98 -36.83 11.09
N SER A 17 -35.24 -37.34 12.08
CA SER A 17 -34.02 -36.69 12.59
C SER A 17 -32.88 -36.67 11.57
N PHE A 18 -32.74 -37.75 10.78
CA PHE A 18 -31.72 -37.88 9.73
C PHE A 18 -32.00 -36.96 8.54
N LEU A 19 -33.26 -36.88 8.10
CA LEU A 19 -33.72 -35.96 7.05
C LEU A 19 -33.58 -34.48 7.46
N HIS A 20 -33.82 -34.16 8.73
CA HIS A 20 -33.64 -32.81 9.26
C HIS A 20 -32.15 -32.40 9.32
N TYR A 21 -31.27 -33.28 9.80
CA TYR A 21 -29.82 -33.04 9.80
C TYR A 21 -29.24 -32.91 8.39
N GLY A 22 -29.72 -33.72 7.43
CA GLY A 22 -29.31 -33.62 6.02
C GLY A 22 -29.61 -32.25 5.41
N LYS A 23 -30.79 -31.66 5.71
CA LYS A 23 -31.15 -30.31 5.24
C LYS A 23 -30.26 -29.22 5.83
N ILE A 24 -29.85 -29.35 7.10
CA ILE A 24 -28.95 -28.39 7.76
C ILE A 24 -27.56 -28.42 7.11
N LEU A 25 -27.01 -29.62 6.89
CA LEU A 25 -25.72 -29.79 6.23
C LEU A 25 -25.74 -29.22 4.80
N LEU A 26 -26.82 -29.45 4.05
CA LEU A 26 -26.98 -28.91 2.70
C LEU A 26 -27.03 -27.37 2.68
N ARG A 27 -27.70 -26.75 3.66
CA ARG A 27 -27.72 -25.29 3.85
C ARG A 27 -26.35 -24.73 4.20
N GLN A 28 -25.60 -25.39 5.10
CA GLN A 28 -24.24 -24.98 5.45
C GLN A 28 -23.29 -25.06 4.25
N PHE A 29 -23.41 -26.12 3.44
CA PHE A 29 -22.67 -26.26 2.20
C PHE A 29 -22.99 -25.14 1.21
N GLY A 30 -24.28 -24.82 1.00
CA GLY A 30 -24.67 -23.69 0.15
C GLY A 30 -24.11 -22.36 0.64
N ASN A 31 -24.13 -22.11 1.94
CA ASN A 31 -23.53 -20.91 2.54
C ASN A 31 -22.02 -20.84 2.35
N MET A 32 -21.32 -21.99 2.44
CA MET A 32 -19.88 -22.09 2.15
C MET A 32 -19.59 -21.72 0.71
N VAL A 33 -20.30 -22.30 -0.26
CA VAL A 33 -20.11 -22.00 -1.69
C VAL A 33 -20.30 -20.51 -1.97
N VAL A 34 -21.37 -19.90 -1.46
CA VAL A 34 -21.62 -18.46 -1.63
C VAL A 34 -20.52 -17.61 -0.98
N THR A 35 -20.03 -18.00 0.20
CA THR A 35 -18.92 -17.30 0.84
C THR A 35 -17.64 -17.38 0.00
N LEU A 36 -17.30 -18.55 -0.54
CA LEU A 36 -16.11 -18.73 -1.38
C LEU A 36 -16.22 -17.98 -2.72
N LEU A 37 -17.40 -17.96 -3.33
CA LEU A 37 -17.66 -17.17 -4.54
C LEU A 37 -17.54 -15.67 -4.27
N ALA A 38 -18.03 -15.19 -3.13
CA ALA A 38 -17.85 -13.80 -2.73
C ALA A 38 -16.37 -13.48 -2.47
N VAL A 39 -15.62 -14.42 -1.89
CA VAL A 39 -14.17 -14.28 -1.69
C VAL A 39 -13.43 -14.18 -3.03
N ALA A 40 -13.75 -15.06 -3.99
CA ALA A 40 -13.18 -15.03 -5.34
C ALA A 40 -13.52 -13.70 -6.05
N PHE A 41 -14.79 -13.29 -6.05
CA PHE A 41 -15.24 -12.04 -6.66
C PHE A 41 -14.51 -10.82 -6.10
N LEU A 42 -14.47 -10.68 -4.77
CA LEU A 42 -13.82 -9.54 -4.14
C LEU A 42 -12.30 -9.53 -4.40
N THR A 43 -11.66 -10.71 -4.44
CA THR A 43 -10.25 -10.83 -4.78
C THR A 43 -9.98 -10.36 -6.21
N LEU A 44 -10.75 -10.88 -7.17
CA LEU A 44 -10.66 -10.48 -8.59
C LEU A 44 -10.95 -9.00 -8.79
N PHE A 45 -11.96 -8.45 -8.12
CA PHE A 45 -12.29 -7.02 -8.18
C PHE A 45 -11.12 -6.16 -7.74
N VAL A 46 -10.48 -6.51 -6.61
CA VAL A 46 -9.33 -5.76 -6.09
C VAL A 46 -8.11 -5.93 -7.00
N LEU A 47 -7.89 -7.12 -7.56
CA LEU A 47 -6.79 -7.36 -8.50
C LEU A 47 -6.96 -6.60 -9.81
N GLU A 48 -8.17 -6.54 -10.37
CA GLU A 48 -8.45 -5.77 -11.59
C GLU A 48 -8.28 -4.26 -11.34
N MET A 49 -8.70 -3.79 -10.17
CA MET A 49 -8.42 -2.41 -9.72
C MET A 49 -6.91 -2.15 -9.58
N ALA A 50 -6.16 -3.11 -9.04
CA ALA A 50 -4.70 -3.02 -8.90
C ALA A 50 -3.97 -3.04 -10.22
N ASP A 51 -4.41 -3.86 -11.16
CA ASP A 51 -3.78 -3.94 -12.48
C ASP A 51 -3.98 -2.64 -13.26
N ARG A 52 -5.21 -2.10 -13.26
CA ARG A 52 -5.50 -0.76 -13.80
C ARG A 52 -4.68 0.32 -13.10
N GLY A 53 -4.49 0.19 -11.79
CA GLY A 53 -3.62 1.06 -10.99
C GLY A 53 -2.16 1.03 -11.47
N ARG A 54 -1.58 -0.16 -11.65
CA ARG A 54 -0.20 -0.37 -12.15
C ARG A 54 -0.01 0.16 -13.56
N ASN A 55 -1.03 0.03 -14.41
CA ASN A 55 -0.99 0.52 -15.79
C ASN A 55 -1.31 2.03 -15.91
N HIS A 56 -1.38 2.75 -14.78
CA HIS A 56 -1.68 4.18 -14.71
C HIS A 56 -3.02 4.56 -15.36
N LEU A 57 -3.95 3.61 -15.48
CA LEU A 57 -5.26 3.82 -16.10
C LEU A 57 -6.26 4.43 -15.09
N PRO A 58 -7.25 5.22 -15.55
CA PRO A 58 -8.33 5.71 -14.70
C PRO A 58 -9.20 4.55 -14.19
N ALA A 59 -9.34 4.44 -12.86
CA ALA A 59 -10.10 3.38 -12.22
C ALA A 59 -11.60 3.73 -12.14
N HIS A 60 -12.36 3.38 -13.18
CA HIS A 60 -13.83 3.47 -13.14
C HIS A 60 -14.41 2.33 -12.30
N LEU A 61 -14.75 2.61 -11.03
CA LEU A 61 -15.26 1.61 -10.06
C LEU A 61 -16.42 0.77 -10.61
N PHE A 62 -17.41 1.41 -11.24
CA PHE A 62 -18.60 0.72 -11.74
C PHE A 62 -18.30 -0.20 -12.93
N GLN A 63 -17.47 0.26 -13.88
CA GLN A 63 -17.07 -0.55 -15.02
C GLN A 63 -16.22 -1.75 -14.58
N THR A 64 -15.31 -1.53 -13.64
CA THR A 64 -14.47 -2.61 -13.08
C THR A 64 -15.34 -3.63 -12.34
N PHE A 65 -16.31 -3.18 -11.54
CA PHE A 65 -17.25 -4.06 -10.85
C PHE A 65 -18.05 -4.96 -11.83
N LEU A 66 -18.52 -4.38 -12.94
CA LEU A 66 -19.19 -5.16 -13.99
C LEU A 66 -18.22 -6.11 -14.71
N GLY A 67 -17.00 -5.64 -15.02
CA GLY A 67 -15.93 -6.45 -15.61
C GLY A 67 -15.56 -7.66 -14.75
N THR A 68 -15.56 -7.51 -13.43
CA THR A 68 -15.26 -8.60 -12.51
C THR A 68 -16.26 -9.77 -12.61
N PHE A 69 -17.52 -9.55 -13.02
CA PHE A 69 -18.42 -10.68 -13.29
C PHE A 69 -17.94 -11.54 -14.46
N ARG A 70 -17.36 -10.92 -15.48
CA ARG A 70 -16.72 -11.62 -16.59
C ARG A 70 -15.47 -12.34 -16.10
N SER A 71 -14.60 -11.67 -15.35
CA SER A 71 -13.40 -12.29 -14.76
C SER A 71 -13.74 -13.47 -13.86
N LEU A 72 -14.84 -13.38 -13.10
CA LEU A 72 -15.34 -14.49 -12.27
C LEU A 72 -15.87 -15.64 -13.13
N TYR A 73 -16.57 -15.35 -14.23
CA TYR A 73 -17.02 -16.37 -15.17
C TYR A 73 -15.83 -17.10 -15.81
N GLU A 74 -14.84 -16.35 -16.28
CA GLU A 74 -13.59 -16.91 -16.83
C GLU A 74 -12.85 -17.75 -15.78
N TYR A 75 -12.76 -17.26 -14.54
CA TYR A 75 -12.18 -18.00 -13.42
C TYR A 75 -12.91 -19.32 -13.12
N LEU A 76 -14.25 -19.34 -13.15
CA LEU A 76 -15.03 -20.53 -12.78
C LEU A 76 -15.12 -21.57 -13.90
N PHE A 77 -15.21 -21.15 -15.16
CA PHE A 77 -15.51 -22.03 -16.29
C PHE A 77 -14.34 -22.21 -17.26
N LEU A 78 -13.40 -21.26 -17.29
CA LEU A 78 -12.22 -21.26 -18.16
C LEU A 78 -10.93 -21.22 -17.33
N HIS A 79 -10.93 -21.92 -16.19
CA HIS A 79 -9.81 -21.91 -15.26
C HIS A 79 -8.54 -22.49 -15.90
N PRO A 80 -7.37 -21.82 -15.77
CA PRO A 80 -6.11 -22.34 -16.29
C PRO A 80 -5.76 -23.69 -15.66
N THR A 81 -5.27 -24.63 -16.48
CA THR A 81 -4.83 -25.95 -16.02
C THR A 81 -3.39 -25.96 -15.52
N THR A 82 -2.58 -24.98 -15.92
CA THR A 82 -1.19 -24.78 -15.52
C THR A 82 -0.91 -23.32 -15.16
N TYR A 83 0.09 -23.11 -14.31
CA TYR A 83 0.63 -21.79 -13.99
C TYR A 83 2.12 -21.71 -14.30
N PRO A 84 2.60 -20.59 -14.87
CA PRO A 84 4.02 -20.33 -15.00
C PRO A 84 4.60 -20.05 -13.61
N TRP A 85 5.33 -21.01 -13.05
CA TRP A 85 5.87 -20.94 -11.70
C TRP A 85 7.33 -21.36 -11.67
N GLN A 86 8.22 -20.46 -11.23
CA GLN A 86 9.67 -20.71 -11.17
C GLN A 86 10.26 -21.22 -12.50
N ARG A 87 9.85 -20.62 -13.62
CA ARG A 87 10.29 -20.97 -14.98
C ARG A 87 9.84 -22.37 -15.44
N GLN A 88 8.81 -22.94 -14.81
CA GLN A 88 8.19 -24.19 -15.22
C GLN A 88 6.66 -24.05 -15.22
N ASP A 89 5.99 -24.69 -16.18
CA ASP A 89 4.53 -24.84 -16.15
C ASP A 89 4.15 -25.96 -15.19
N LEU A 90 3.68 -25.57 -14.00
CA LEU A 90 3.18 -26.52 -13.01
C LEU A 90 1.67 -26.65 -13.14
N GLY A 91 1.15 -27.87 -13.00
CA GLY A 91 -0.29 -28.10 -12.92
C GLY A 91 -0.92 -27.26 -11.81
N ALA A 92 -1.91 -26.44 -12.15
CA ALA A 92 -2.53 -25.47 -11.25
C ALA A 92 -3.02 -26.14 -9.95
N PHE A 93 -3.79 -27.23 -10.10
CA PHE A 93 -4.29 -28.01 -8.98
C PHE A 93 -3.17 -28.55 -8.08
N LYS A 94 -2.07 -29.05 -8.67
CA LYS A 94 -0.94 -29.60 -7.91
C LYS A 94 -0.24 -28.51 -7.11
N LEU A 95 0.08 -27.37 -7.74
CA LEU A 95 0.72 -26.24 -7.07
C LEU A 95 -0.13 -25.72 -5.90
N VAL A 96 -1.43 -25.53 -6.13
CA VAL A 96 -2.36 -25.05 -5.10
C VAL A 96 -2.52 -26.10 -4.00
N LEU A 97 -2.63 -27.39 -4.33
CA LEU A 97 -2.76 -28.46 -3.35
C LEU A 97 -1.50 -28.60 -2.48
N ASP A 98 -0.31 -28.60 -3.08
CA ASP A 98 0.96 -28.74 -2.36
C ASP A 98 1.14 -27.57 -1.38
N THR A 99 0.90 -26.34 -1.84
CA THR A 99 0.99 -25.14 -0.99
C THR A 99 -0.10 -25.12 0.09
N PHE A 100 -1.33 -25.55 -0.24
CA PHE A 100 -2.43 -25.67 0.72
C PHE A 100 -2.12 -26.68 1.82
N VAL A 101 -1.64 -27.88 1.48
CA VAL A 101 -1.30 -28.92 2.46
C VAL A 101 -0.22 -28.42 3.42
N ASN A 102 0.80 -27.72 2.90
CA ASN A 102 1.86 -27.15 3.72
C ASN A 102 1.35 -26.09 4.71
N SER A 103 0.49 -25.17 4.25
CA SER A 103 -0.08 -24.11 5.12
C SER A 103 -1.11 -24.66 6.10
N ALA A 104 -2.06 -25.46 5.62
CA ALA A 104 -3.11 -26.05 6.45
C ALA A 104 -2.51 -26.98 7.52
N GLY A 105 -1.48 -27.73 7.15
CA GLY A 105 -0.69 -28.56 8.05
C GLY A 105 -0.06 -27.74 9.18
N LEU A 106 0.68 -26.69 8.83
CA LEU A 106 1.32 -25.80 9.79
C LEU A 106 0.29 -25.13 10.73
N LEU A 107 -0.82 -24.61 10.17
CA LEU A 107 -1.91 -24.00 10.95
C LEU A 107 -2.55 -24.99 11.92
N LEU A 108 -2.85 -26.21 11.46
CA LEU A 108 -3.51 -27.21 12.28
C LEU A 108 -2.62 -27.67 13.43
N VAL A 109 -1.32 -27.90 13.19
CA VAL A 109 -0.38 -28.25 14.26
C VAL A 109 -0.21 -27.10 15.25
N ALA A 110 -0.10 -25.85 14.78
CA ALA A 110 -0.01 -24.68 15.65
C ALA A 110 -1.25 -24.51 16.54
N ILE A 111 -2.45 -24.71 15.99
CA ILE A 111 -3.70 -24.60 16.76
C ILE A 111 -3.85 -25.75 17.75
N LEU A 112 -3.53 -26.98 17.37
CA LEU A 112 -3.57 -28.12 18.28
C LEU A 112 -2.57 -27.94 19.44
N PHE A 113 -1.36 -27.47 19.14
CA PHE A 113 -0.36 -27.14 20.14
C PHE A 113 -0.85 -26.02 21.07
N ALA A 114 -1.37 -24.93 20.51
CA ALA A 114 -1.93 -23.81 21.25
C ALA A 114 -3.11 -24.22 22.15
N LEU A 115 -4.01 -25.07 21.65
CA LEU A 115 -5.13 -25.60 22.41
C LEU A 115 -4.64 -26.45 23.58
N PHE A 116 -3.72 -27.38 23.32
CA PHE A 116 -3.17 -28.26 24.33
C PHE A 116 -2.44 -27.49 25.44
N VAL A 117 -1.46 -26.66 25.07
CA VAL A 117 -0.66 -25.91 26.03
C VAL A 117 -1.49 -24.81 26.69
N GLY A 118 -2.32 -24.10 25.93
CA GLY A 118 -3.15 -23.01 26.43
C GLY A 118 -4.15 -23.48 27.50
N VAL A 119 -4.86 -24.59 27.24
CA VAL A 119 -5.79 -25.16 28.23
C VAL A 119 -5.06 -25.59 29.49
N ILE A 120 -3.88 -26.21 29.37
CA ILE A 120 -3.06 -26.61 30.53
C ILE A 120 -2.65 -25.40 31.36
N LEU A 121 -2.09 -24.36 30.73
CA LEU A 121 -1.66 -23.15 31.43
C LEU A 121 -2.83 -22.44 32.13
N GLY A 122 -3.96 -22.28 31.44
CA GLY A 122 -5.16 -21.68 32.01
C GLY A 122 -5.76 -22.49 33.16
N PHE A 123 -5.79 -23.82 33.02
CA PHE A 123 -6.27 -24.75 34.05
C PHE A 123 -5.40 -24.71 35.31
N LEU A 124 -4.07 -24.80 35.15
CA LEU A 124 -3.12 -24.73 36.26
C LEU A 124 -3.24 -23.41 37.02
N ALA A 125 -3.37 -22.28 36.31
CA ALA A 125 -3.55 -20.99 36.95
C ALA A 125 -4.90 -20.82 37.66
N ALA A 126 -5.99 -21.36 37.10
CA ALA A 126 -7.32 -21.26 37.70
C ALA A 126 -7.44 -22.07 39.00
N ILE A 127 -6.78 -23.22 39.08
CA ILE A 127 -6.81 -24.09 40.27
C ILE A 127 -5.81 -23.64 41.34
N SER A 128 -4.75 -22.95 40.93
CA SER A 128 -3.78 -22.41 41.87
C SER A 128 -4.45 -21.45 42.86
N LYS A 129 -4.18 -21.63 44.16
CA LYS A 129 -4.65 -20.71 45.22
C LYS A 129 -3.81 -19.42 45.30
N GLY A 130 -2.73 -19.31 44.52
CA GLY A 130 -1.72 -18.26 44.63
C GLY A 130 -1.92 -17.11 43.64
N ARG A 131 -1.75 -15.87 44.12
CA ARG A 131 -1.82 -14.65 43.30
C ARG A 131 -0.79 -14.65 42.16
N LEU A 132 0.39 -15.23 42.39
CA LEU A 132 1.49 -15.26 41.41
C LEU A 132 1.15 -16.02 40.12
N ALA A 133 0.60 -17.23 40.21
CA ALA A 133 0.27 -18.02 39.01
C ALA A 133 -0.81 -17.34 38.16
N SER A 134 -1.80 -16.70 38.80
CA SER A 134 -2.79 -15.89 38.08
C SER A 134 -2.19 -14.67 37.37
N THR A 135 -1.23 -13.99 38.02
CA THR A 135 -0.54 -12.84 37.43
C THR A 135 0.36 -13.28 36.27
N LEU A 136 1.07 -14.40 36.41
CA LEU A 136 1.95 -14.92 35.36
C LEU A 136 1.18 -15.30 34.10
N VAL A 137 0.02 -15.96 34.22
CA VAL A 137 -0.81 -16.28 33.04
C VAL A 137 -1.34 -15.01 32.38
N LEU A 138 -1.80 -14.02 33.15
CA LEU A 138 -2.26 -12.75 32.56
C LEU A 138 -1.13 -12.01 31.84
N VAL A 139 0.06 -11.94 32.45
CA VAL A 139 1.23 -11.28 31.87
C VAL A 139 1.70 -12.02 30.61
N PHE A 140 1.75 -13.35 30.65
CA PHE A 140 2.09 -14.19 29.50
C PHE A 140 1.06 -14.02 28.37
N SER A 141 -0.23 -14.03 28.68
CA SER A 141 -1.29 -13.85 27.69
C SER A 141 -1.19 -12.47 27.02
N VAL A 142 -0.96 -11.41 27.79
CA VAL A 142 -0.79 -10.06 27.25
C VAL A 142 0.46 -9.98 26.38
N MET A 143 1.61 -10.50 26.82
CA MET A 143 2.83 -10.52 26.00
C MET A 143 2.65 -11.31 24.70
N GLY A 144 2.07 -12.52 24.77
CA GLY A 144 1.85 -13.37 23.60
C GLY A 144 0.88 -12.77 22.59
N MET A 145 -0.14 -12.04 23.05
CA MET A 145 -1.05 -11.29 22.17
C MET A 145 -0.42 -10.02 21.60
N SER A 146 0.56 -9.42 22.30
CA SER A 146 1.17 -8.15 21.93
C SER A 146 2.40 -8.28 21.04
N THR A 147 2.97 -9.48 20.88
CA THR A 147 4.22 -9.68 20.12
C THR A 147 3.92 -9.90 18.64
N PRO A 148 4.41 -9.02 17.73
CA PRO A 148 4.31 -9.26 16.30
C PRO A 148 4.98 -10.58 15.89
N SER A 149 4.37 -11.29 14.95
CA SER A 149 4.82 -12.60 14.48
C SER A 149 6.27 -12.57 13.98
N PHE A 150 6.64 -11.58 13.15
CA PHE A 150 8.02 -11.41 12.66
C PHE A 150 9.00 -11.11 13.81
N LEU A 151 8.61 -10.28 14.79
CA LEU A 151 9.46 -9.97 15.95
C LEU A 151 9.70 -11.22 16.79
N PHE A 152 8.66 -12.00 17.05
CA PHE A 152 8.80 -13.24 17.79
C PHE A 152 9.65 -14.26 17.03
N ALA A 153 9.48 -14.35 15.71
CA ALA A 153 10.34 -15.18 14.86
C ALA A 153 11.82 -14.78 14.94
N MET A 154 12.11 -13.47 14.91
CA MET A 154 13.48 -12.95 15.10
C MET A 154 14.03 -13.27 16.50
N LEU A 155 13.24 -13.07 17.56
CA LEU A 155 13.66 -13.39 18.92
C LEU A 155 13.95 -14.90 19.09
N LEU A 156 13.10 -15.75 18.54
CA LEU A 156 13.33 -17.21 18.54
C LEU A 156 14.57 -17.59 17.76
N TRP A 157 14.81 -16.97 16.61
CA TRP A 157 16.01 -17.23 15.82
C TRP A 157 17.28 -16.81 16.57
N VAL A 158 17.26 -15.61 17.18
CA VAL A 158 18.39 -15.11 17.98
C VAL A 158 18.62 -16.01 19.20
N PHE A 159 17.57 -16.44 19.88
CA PHE A 159 17.68 -17.40 20.97
C PHE A 159 18.27 -18.75 20.51
N ASN A 160 17.83 -19.27 19.37
CA ASN A 160 18.32 -20.52 18.79
C ASN A 160 19.81 -20.46 18.43
N ILE A 161 20.29 -19.33 17.90
CA ILE A 161 21.70 -19.18 17.53
C ILE A 161 22.57 -18.77 18.72
N GLN A 162 22.18 -17.75 19.47
CA GLN A 162 23.01 -17.20 20.53
C GLN A 162 22.96 -18.05 21.81
N VAL A 163 21.79 -18.56 22.20
CA VAL A 163 21.65 -19.30 23.47
C VAL A 163 21.81 -20.80 23.26
N ILE A 164 21.02 -21.40 22.37
CA ILE A 164 21.03 -22.87 22.18
C ILE A 164 22.37 -23.34 21.59
N ASN A 165 22.81 -22.72 20.49
CA ASN A 165 24.04 -23.13 19.82
C ASN A 165 25.30 -22.62 20.54
N ARG A 166 25.42 -21.30 20.75
CA ARG A 166 26.67 -20.71 21.25
C ARG A 166 26.88 -20.86 22.76
N ILE A 167 25.84 -20.77 23.59
CA ILE A 167 25.97 -20.86 25.06
C ILE A 167 25.80 -22.30 25.56
N LEU A 168 24.76 -23.01 25.11
CA LEU A 168 24.44 -24.36 25.58
C LEU A 168 25.14 -25.47 24.80
N GLY A 169 25.76 -25.16 23.65
CA GLY A 169 26.46 -26.15 22.81
C GLY A 169 25.55 -27.17 22.13
N LEU A 170 24.24 -26.92 22.09
CA LEU A 170 23.25 -27.81 21.47
C LEU A 170 23.14 -27.52 19.97
N LYS A 171 22.80 -28.55 19.17
CA LYS A 171 22.57 -28.36 17.74
C LYS A 171 21.40 -27.40 17.52
N ALA A 172 21.66 -26.29 16.81
CA ALA A 172 20.63 -25.33 16.47
C ALA A 172 19.48 -25.99 15.69
N LEU A 173 18.26 -25.55 15.98
CA LEU A 173 17.09 -25.89 15.18
C LEU A 173 17.24 -25.29 13.77
N PRO A 174 16.76 -25.99 12.72
CA PRO A 174 16.85 -25.49 11.36
C PRO A 174 15.98 -24.22 11.19
N PRO A 175 16.58 -23.08 10.80
CA PRO A 175 15.90 -21.78 10.77
C PRO A 175 15.05 -21.52 9.53
N THR A 176 15.13 -22.36 8.50
CA THR A 176 14.41 -22.18 7.23
C THR A 176 14.21 -23.54 6.55
N GLY A 177 13.20 -23.65 5.70
CA GLY A 177 12.98 -24.84 4.86
C GLY A 177 11.69 -25.58 5.17
N ILE A 178 11.58 -26.82 4.68
CA ILE A 178 10.39 -27.67 4.80
C ILE A 178 10.78 -28.98 5.47
N GLY A 179 9.92 -29.41 6.38
CA GLY A 179 9.97 -30.76 6.92
C GLY A 179 8.92 -30.95 7.98
N TRP A 180 8.33 -32.15 8.03
CA TRP A 180 7.50 -32.62 9.13
C TRP A 180 8.37 -33.11 10.31
N ASP A 181 9.43 -32.37 10.60
CA ASP A 181 10.49 -32.68 11.56
C ASP A 181 10.81 -31.43 12.40
N LEU A 182 12.09 -31.19 12.74
CA LEU A 182 12.50 -30.01 13.48
C LEU A 182 12.27 -28.68 12.73
N HIS A 183 12.10 -28.70 11.39
CA HIS A 183 11.78 -27.50 10.60
C HIS A 183 10.40 -26.92 10.94
N LEU A 184 9.48 -27.75 11.44
CA LEU A 184 8.13 -27.33 11.81
C LEU A 184 8.12 -26.51 13.11
N LEU A 185 9.09 -26.72 14.01
CA LEU A 185 9.00 -26.28 15.40
C LEU A 185 8.96 -24.76 15.54
N MET A 186 9.88 -24.03 14.92
CA MET A 186 9.92 -22.56 15.04
C MET A 186 8.72 -21.86 14.36
N PRO A 187 8.37 -22.17 13.09
CA PRO A 187 7.16 -21.62 12.46
C PRO A 187 5.90 -21.90 13.29
N MET A 188 5.77 -23.12 13.80
CA MET A 188 4.64 -23.54 14.65
C MET A 188 4.56 -22.74 15.94
N LEU A 189 5.68 -22.55 16.65
CA LEU A 189 5.70 -21.78 17.90
C LEU A 189 5.30 -20.32 17.66
N VAL A 190 5.79 -19.72 16.57
CA VAL A 190 5.43 -18.33 16.23
C VAL A 190 3.93 -18.21 15.96
N LEU A 191 3.40 -19.10 15.14
CA LEU A 191 1.98 -19.10 14.77
C LEU A 191 1.06 -19.46 15.95
N ALA A 192 1.53 -20.31 16.87
CA ALA A 192 0.79 -20.74 18.06
C ALA A 192 0.79 -19.73 19.20
N ALA A 193 1.73 -18.77 19.23
CA ALA A 193 1.94 -17.86 20.36
C ALA A 193 0.67 -17.11 20.80
N ARG A 194 0.01 -16.45 19.84
CA ARG A 194 -1.22 -15.67 20.10
C ARG A 194 -2.43 -16.56 20.41
N PRO A 195 -2.74 -17.61 19.63
CA PRO A 195 -3.80 -18.57 19.99
C PRO A 195 -3.61 -19.18 21.38
N MET A 196 -2.39 -19.59 21.72
CA MET A 196 -2.06 -20.19 23.01
C MET A 196 -2.33 -19.21 24.16
N ALA A 197 -1.88 -17.96 24.01
CA ALA A 197 -2.12 -16.88 24.98
C ALA A 197 -3.61 -16.61 25.21
N GLN A 198 -4.41 -16.55 24.14
CA GLN A 198 -5.85 -16.31 24.21
C GLN A 198 -6.62 -17.50 24.80
N ILE A 199 -6.29 -18.72 24.38
CA ILE A 199 -6.90 -19.93 24.92
C ILE A 199 -6.57 -20.09 26.41
N ALA A 200 -5.34 -19.81 26.84
CA ALA A 200 -4.96 -19.83 28.25
C ALA A 200 -5.77 -18.82 29.07
N GLN A 201 -5.93 -17.59 28.55
CA GLN A 201 -6.69 -16.54 29.21
C GLN A 201 -8.17 -16.91 29.34
N VAL A 202 -8.81 -17.36 28.25
CA VAL A 202 -10.23 -17.74 28.27
C VAL A 202 -10.46 -18.96 29.16
N THR A 203 -9.59 -19.97 29.07
CA THR A 203 -9.66 -21.13 29.97
C THR A 203 -9.56 -20.70 31.43
N TYR A 204 -8.62 -19.82 31.75
CA TYR A 204 -8.47 -19.29 33.11
C TYR A 204 -9.72 -18.55 33.61
N ILE A 205 -10.25 -17.61 32.81
CA ILE A 205 -11.43 -16.81 33.18
C ILE A 205 -12.67 -17.70 33.31
N SER A 206 -13.00 -18.47 32.27
CA SER A 206 -14.20 -19.31 32.26
C SER A 206 -14.17 -20.39 33.33
N LEU A 207 -13.01 -20.99 33.60
CA LEU A 207 -12.89 -22.00 34.65
C LEU A 207 -13.04 -21.37 36.04
N ARG A 208 -12.47 -20.19 36.26
CA ARG A 208 -12.61 -19.47 37.53
C ARG A 208 -14.06 -19.09 37.81
N ASP A 209 -14.80 -18.67 36.79
CA ASP A 209 -16.22 -18.35 36.90
C ASP A 209 -17.04 -19.61 37.21
N ILE A 210 -16.86 -20.68 36.44
CA ILE A 210 -17.57 -21.95 36.64
C ILE A 210 -17.28 -22.58 38.01
N LEU A 211 -16.04 -22.48 38.53
CA LEU A 211 -15.70 -23.01 39.85
C LEU A 211 -16.43 -22.30 41.00
N ASN A 212 -17.00 -21.11 40.77
CA ASN A 212 -17.76 -20.34 41.74
C ASN A 212 -19.29 -20.57 41.65
N GLU A 213 -19.75 -21.33 40.67
CA GLU A 213 -21.17 -21.62 40.45
C GLU A 213 -21.77 -22.57 41.50
N ASP A 214 -23.07 -22.43 41.76
CA ASP A 214 -23.75 -23.15 42.84
C ASP A 214 -23.82 -24.67 42.59
N PHE A 215 -23.83 -25.12 41.33
CA PHE A 215 -23.80 -26.56 41.03
C PHE A 215 -22.44 -27.19 41.38
N ILE A 216 -21.33 -26.43 41.32
CA ILE A 216 -20.01 -26.91 41.77
C ILE A 216 -19.96 -26.98 43.30
N ARG A 217 -20.54 -26.00 44.00
CA ARG A 217 -20.68 -26.05 45.47
C ARG A 217 -21.50 -27.26 45.90
N SER A 218 -22.60 -27.53 45.18
CA SER A 218 -23.45 -28.71 45.40
C SER A 218 -22.71 -30.03 45.14
N ALA A 219 -21.88 -30.10 44.10
CA ALA A 219 -21.04 -31.26 43.79
C ALA A 219 -20.03 -31.55 44.92
N ARG A 220 -19.40 -30.50 45.47
CA ARG A 220 -18.51 -30.62 46.63
C ARG A 220 -19.25 -31.02 47.90
N ALA A 221 -20.44 -30.48 48.14
CA ALA A 221 -21.28 -30.83 49.29
C ALA A 221 -21.74 -32.30 49.27
N LYS A 222 -21.88 -32.90 48.07
CA LYS A 222 -22.15 -34.34 47.88
C LYS A 222 -20.93 -35.25 48.15
N GLY A 223 -19.78 -34.69 48.51
CA GLY A 223 -18.56 -35.45 48.82
C GLY A 223 -17.77 -35.92 47.59
N LEU A 224 -18.02 -35.37 46.40
CA LEU A 224 -17.26 -35.72 45.20
C LEU A 224 -15.81 -35.23 45.31
N SER A 225 -14.86 -36.05 44.82
CA SER A 225 -13.44 -35.71 44.85
C SER A 225 -13.11 -34.51 43.95
N ASN A 226 -12.11 -33.70 44.31
CA ASN A 226 -11.71 -32.52 43.53
C ASN A 226 -11.35 -32.88 42.08
N SER A 227 -10.73 -34.05 41.85
CA SER A 227 -10.42 -34.53 40.50
C SER A 227 -11.68 -34.75 39.66
N LEU A 228 -12.74 -35.32 40.25
CA LEU A 228 -14.02 -35.51 39.57
C LEU A 228 -14.73 -34.18 39.32
N VAL A 229 -14.70 -33.26 40.30
CA VAL A 229 -15.26 -31.91 40.17
C VAL A 229 -14.58 -31.15 39.03
N TYR A 230 -13.25 -31.17 38.95
CA TYR A 230 -12.51 -30.47 37.90
C TYR A 230 -12.70 -31.09 36.53
N SER A 231 -12.54 -32.42 36.39
CA SER A 231 -12.58 -33.09 35.09
C SER A 231 -13.99 -33.20 34.50
N ARG A 232 -14.98 -33.65 35.29
CA ARG A 232 -16.34 -33.92 34.77
C ARG A 232 -17.30 -32.75 34.89
N HIS A 233 -17.16 -31.90 35.90
CA HIS A 233 -18.13 -30.83 36.17
C HIS A 233 -17.63 -29.44 35.77
N ALA A 234 -16.35 -29.13 35.91
CA ALA A 234 -15.83 -27.82 35.53
C ALA A 234 -15.32 -27.78 34.07
N LEU A 235 -14.37 -28.66 33.73
CA LEU A 235 -13.72 -28.65 32.41
C LEU A 235 -14.69 -28.87 31.25
N LYS A 236 -15.62 -29.83 31.39
CA LYS A 236 -16.65 -30.10 30.36
C LYS A 236 -17.53 -28.87 30.05
N ASN A 237 -17.82 -28.04 31.05
CA ASN A 237 -18.67 -26.86 30.91
C ASN A 237 -17.94 -25.64 30.33
N ILE A 238 -16.60 -25.60 30.36
CA ILE A 238 -15.83 -24.53 29.70
C ILE A 238 -15.45 -24.87 28.25
N LEU A 239 -15.70 -26.09 27.76
CA LEU A 239 -15.26 -26.50 26.41
C LEU A 239 -15.86 -25.61 25.32
N ILE A 240 -17.11 -25.16 25.45
CA ILE A 240 -17.76 -24.29 24.45
C ILE A 240 -17.02 -22.93 24.32
N PRO A 241 -16.77 -22.17 25.41
CA PRO A 241 -15.92 -20.97 25.36
C PRO A 241 -14.53 -21.23 24.76
N VAL A 242 -13.90 -22.35 25.11
CA VAL A 242 -12.56 -22.70 24.62
C VAL A 242 -12.58 -22.95 23.11
N PHE A 243 -13.46 -23.81 22.59
CA PHE A 243 -13.58 -24.08 21.16
C PHE A 243 -14.02 -22.86 20.35
N THR A 244 -14.90 -22.02 20.91
CA THR A 244 -15.25 -20.72 20.30
C THR A 244 -14.00 -19.84 20.14
N THR A 245 -13.12 -19.83 21.15
CA THR A 245 -11.85 -19.09 21.11
C THR A 245 -10.87 -19.66 20.08
N VAL A 246 -10.88 -20.98 19.87
CA VAL A 246 -10.10 -21.60 18.77
C VAL A 246 -10.56 -21.07 17.41
N GLY A 247 -11.87 -20.96 17.18
CA GLY A 247 -12.41 -20.42 15.92
C GLY A 247 -12.07 -18.94 15.69
N THR A 248 -12.05 -18.12 16.74
CA THR A 248 -11.67 -16.70 16.63
C THR A 248 -10.17 -16.53 16.45
N THR A 249 -9.34 -17.27 17.19
CA THR A 249 -7.87 -17.21 17.11
C THR A 249 -7.31 -17.73 15.79
N LEU A 250 -8.01 -18.66 15.13
CA LEU A 250 -7.66 -19.11 13.79
C LEU A 250 -7.59 -17.95 12.79
N ARG A 251 -8.49 -16.96 12.88
CA ARG A 251 -8.48 -15.79 11.98
C ARG A 251 -7.18 -15.00 12.07
N TYR A 252 -6.69 -14.78 13.30
CA TYR A 252 -5.40 -14.10 13.52
C TYR A 252 -4.21 -14.94 13.05
N SER A 253 -4.31 -16.27 13.13
CA SER A 253 -3.27 -17.18 12.64
C SER A 253 -3.19 -17.15 11.12
N ILE A 254 -4.34 -17.19 10.43
CA ILE A 254 -4.41 -17.04 8.96
C ILE A 254 -3.86 -15.68 8.52
N ALA A 255 -4.15 -14.61 9.27
CA ALA A 255 -3.64 -13.27 8.97
C ALA A 255 -2.11 -13.18 9.10
N SER A 256 -1.51 -13.80 10.13
CA SER A 256 -0.05 -13.79 10.33
C SER A 256 0.70 -14.84 9.51
N LEU A 257 0.00 -15.79 8.90
CA LEU A 257 0.58 -16.89 8.12
C LEU A 257 1.59 -16.43 7.04
N PRO A 258 1.30 -15.43 6.19
CA PRO A 258 2.23 -15.00 5.15
C PRO A 258 3.53 -14.46 5.71
N VAL A 259 3.47 -13.78 6.86
CA VAL A 259 4.65 -13.25 7.56
C VAL A 259 5.52 -14.41 8.05
N VAL A 260 4.91 -15.40 8.70
CA VAL A 260 5.62 -16.59 9.22
C VAL A 260 6.23 -17.40 8.07
N GLU A 261 5.45 -17.70 7.04
CA GLU A 261 5.93 -18.48 5.90
C GLU A 261 7.04 -17.78 5.13
N TYR A 262 6.92 -16.46 4.96
CA TYR A 262 7.97 -15.67 4.32
C TYR A 262 9.25 -15.64 5.17
N PHE A 263 9.15 -15.47 6.48
CA PHE A 263 10.30 -15.41 7.38
C PHE A 263 11.11 -16.72 7.40
N PHE A 264 10.41 -17.86 7.46
CA PHE A 264 11.01 -19.19 7.53
C PHE A 264 11.22 -19.86 6.16
N VAL A 265 10.87 -19.18 5.06
CA VAL A 265 10.91 -19.72 3.69
C VAL A 265 10.10 -21.04 3.59
N TRP A 266 8.93 -21.06 4.24
CA TRP A 266 7.99 -22.18 4.18
C TRP A 266 7.15 -22.04 2.89
N PRO A 267 7.14 -23.03 1.97
CA PRO A 267 6.44 -23.00 0.69
C PRO A 267 4.94 -23.29 0.87
N GLY A 268 4.29 -22.45 1.67
CA GLY A 268 2.85 -22.46 1.82
C GLY A 268 2.18 -21.45 0.90
N ILE A 269 0.88 -21.31 1.09
CA ILE A 269 0.00 -20.36 0.43
C ILE A 269 0.50 -18.93 0.61
N GLY A 270 0.84 -18.50 1.82
CA GLY A 270 1.24 -17.13 2.11
C GLY A 270 2.49 -16.69 1.34
N LEU A 271 3.55 -17.50 1.34
CA LEU A 271 4.76 -17.21 0.55
C LEU A 271 4.47 -17.23 -0.96
N THR A 272 3.70 -18.22 -1.42
CA THR A 272 3.34 -18.38 -2.84
C THR A 272 2.47 -17.22 -3.32
N LEU A 273 1.54 -16.76 -2.49
CA LEU A 273 0.66 -15.64 -2.76
C LEU A 273 1.44 -14.34 -2.94
N LEU A 274 2.38 -14.05 -2.03
CA LEU A 274 3.23 -12.86 -2.15
C LEU A 274 4.02 -12.85 -3.47
N LYS A 275 4.56 -14.01 -3.88
CA LYS A 275 5.25 -14.16 -5.16
C LYS A 275 4.30 -14.04 -6.36
N ALA A 276 3.12 -14.64 -6.30
CA ALA A 276 2.12 -14.59 -7.36
C ALA A 276 1.58 -13.17 -7.60
N ILE A 277 1.41 -12.38 -6.52
CA ILE A 277 1.07 -10.95 -6.59
C ILE A 277 2.16 -10.19 -7.35
N ASN A 278 3.43 -10.43 -7.00
CA ASN A 278 4.57 -9.78 -7.65
C ASN A 278 4.74 -10.18 -9.12
N LEU A 279 4.44 -11.45 -9.46
CA LEU A 279 4.47 -11.95 -10.84
C LEU A 279 3.22 -11.55 -11.64
N GLY A 280 2.21 -10.93 -11.03
CA GLY A 280 1.00 -10.49 -11.72
C GLY A 280 0.13 -11.65 -12.23
N ILE A 281 0.04 -12.77 -11.49
CA ILE A 281 -0.75 -13.94 -11.87
C ILE A 281 -2.09 -13.96 -11.10
N PRO A 282 -3.16 -13.29 -11.57
CA PRO A 282 -4.36 -13.04 -10.77
C PRO A 282 -5.16 -14.30 -10.44
N ALA A 283 -5.18 -15.29 -11.33
CA ALA A 283 -5.87 -16.56 -11.11
C ALA A 283 -5.24 -17.35 -9.95
N LEU A 284 -3.90 -17.46 -9.93
CA LEU A 284 -3.18 -18.11 -8.83
C LEU A 284 -3.38 -17.37 -7.50
N VAL A 285 -3.37 -16.03 -7.50
CA VAL A 285 -3.67 -15.24 -6.29
C VAL A 285 -5.07 -15.53 -5.77
N THR A 286 -6.04 -15.64 -6.67
CA THR A 286 -7.44 -15.95 -6.34
C THR A 286 -7.56 -17.37 -5.78
N ASP A 287 -6.93 -18.37 -6.40
CA ASP A 287 -6.90 -19.76 -5.91
C ASP A 287 -6.38 -19.88 -4.50
N LEU A 288 -5.27 -19.19 -4.23
CA LEU A 288 -4.59 -19.22 -2.93
C LEU A 288 -5.44 -18.58 -1.82
N ILE A 289 -6.11 -17.45 -2.11
CA ILE A 289 -7.01 -16.79 -1.16
C ILE A 289 -8.30 -17.59 -0.94
N VAL A 290 -8.90 -18.12 -2.00
CA VAL A 290 -10.07 -19.01 -1.91
C VAL A 290 -9.73 -20.27 -1.12
N SER A 291 -8.52 -20.82 -1.28
CA SER A 291 -8.04 -21.98 -0.51
C SER A 291 -7.92 -21.69 1.00
N LEU A 292 -7.45 -20.50 1.39
CA LEU A 292 -7.46 -20.08 2.81
C LEU A 292 -8.88 -19.88 3.33
N GLY A 293 -9.75 -19.26 2.52
CA GLY A 293 -11.18 -19.12 2.84
C GLY A 293 -11.85 -20.49 3.01
N PHE A 294 -11.52 -21.46 2.16
CA PHE A 294 -12.00 -22.83 2.25
C PHE A 294 -11.55 -23.50 3.55
N PHE A 295 -10.27 -23.39 3.91
CA PHE A 295 -9.77 -23.90 5.19
C PHE A 295 -10.53 -23.28 6.38
N PHE A 296 -10.72 -21.96 6.37
CA PHE A 296 -11.45 -21.27 7.43
C PHE A 296 -12.90 -21.74 7.56
N VAL A 297 -13.63 -21.84 6.45
CA VAL A 297 -15.03 -22.28 6.49
C VAL A 297 -15.14 -23.76 6.90
N LEU A 298 -14.26 -24.62 6.39
CA LEU A 298 -14.18 -26.03 6.78
C LEU A 298 -13.90 -26.19 8.28
N PHE A 299 -12.99 -25.39 8.83
CA PHE A 299 -12.67 -25.40 10.24
C PHE A 299 -13.86 -24.97 11.12
N ASN A 300 -14.56 -23.89 10.73
CA ASN A 300 -15.77 -23.47 11.46
C ASN A 300 -16.89 -24.49 11.35
N LEU A 301 -17.03 -25.17 10.21
CA LEU A 301 -17.94 -26.29 10.07
C LEU A 301 -17.60 -27.41 11.06
N ALA A 302 -16.32 -27.77 11.20
CA ALA A 302 -15.88 -28.76 12.17
C ALA A 302 -16.21 -28.34 13.62
N LEU A 303 -15.98 -27.07 13.99
CA LEU A 303 -16.37 -26.55 15.31
C LEU A 303 -17.88 -26.65 15.55
N ASN A 304 -18.70 -26.29 14.55
CA ASN A 304 -20.15 -26.38 14.65
C ASN A 304 -20.65 -27.82 14.80
N LEU A 305 -19.92 -28.81 14.27
CA LEU A 305 -20.21 -30.23 14.48
C LEU A 305 -19.78 -30.71 15.88
N ILE A 306 -18.76 -30.09 16.47
CA ILE A 306 -18.26 -30.42 17.81
C ILE A 306 -19.19 -29.88 18.91
N TYR A 307 -19.81 -28.70 18.76
CA TYR A 307 -20.64 -28.11 19.82
C TYR A 307 -21.81 -29.01 20.30
N PRO A 308 -22.61 -29.63 19.40
CA PRO A 308 -23.69 -30.54 19.82
C PRO A 308 -23.19 -31.85 20.45
N LEU A 309 -21.94 -32.25 20.18
CA LEU A 309 -21.30 -33.41 20.84
C LEU A 309 -20.92 -33.10 22.29
N ILE A 310 -20.65 -31.82 22.60
CA ILE A 310 -20.28 -31.37 23.96
C ILE A 310 -21.52 -31.18 24.84
N ASP A 311 -22.54 -30.46 24.35
CA ASP A 311 -23.83 -30.28 25.04
C ASP A 311 -25.01 -30.73 24.16
N ALA A 312 -25.62 -31.86 24.54
CA ALA A 312 -26.77 -32.43 23.85
C ALA A 312 -28.03 -31.56 23.91
N ARG A 313 -28.11 -30.54 24.80
CA ARG A 313 -29.25 -29.61 24.86
C ARG A 313 -29.30 -28.67 23.65
N LEU A 314 -28.14 -28.34 23.09
CA LEU A 314 -28.02 -27.62 21.83
C LEU A 314 -28.57 -28.41 20.63
N ARG A 315 -28.89 -29.70 20.82
CA ARG A 315 -29.52 -30.57 19.81
C ARG A 315 -31.05 -30.45 19.77
N ARG A 316 -31.69 -29.90 20.82
CA ARG A 316 -33.15 -29.83 20.99
C ARG A 316 -33.70 -28.40 21.08
N ASP A 317 -32.94 -27.48 21.69
CA ASP A 317 -33.34 -26.07 21.77
C ASP A 317 -32.93 -25.34 20.48
N ASN A 318 -33.85 -25.36 19.51
CA ASN A 318 -33.96 -24.40 18.42
C ASN A 318 -32.78 -24.31 17.41
N PRO A 319 -32.80 -25.12 16.33
CA PRO A 319 -31.90 -24.95 15.18
C PRO A 319 -32.17 -23.66 14.37
N ASP A 320 -33.13 -22.82 14.78
CA ASP A 320 -33.44 -21.55 14.10
C ASP A 320 -32.70 -20.34 14.71
N ALA A 321 -32.05 -20.49 15.88
CA ALA A 321 -31.40 -19.37 16.59
C ALA A 321 -30.00 -18.99 16.06
N SER A 322 -29.50 -19.66 15.00
CA SER A 322 -28.22 -19.30 14.35
C SER A 322 -28.21 -19.54 12.84
N PHE A 323 -29.36 -19.81 12.22
CA PHE A 323 -29.43 -20.20 10.82
C PHE A 323 -30.27 -19.20 10.02
N HIS A 324 -29.56 -18.36 9.26
CA HIS A 324 -30.12 -17.42 8.30
C HIS A 324 -31.00 -18.14 7.26
N GLU A 325 -32.24 -17.69 7.11
CA GLU A 325 -33.11 -18.04 5.97
C GLU A 325 -32.46 -17.65 4.62
N PRO A 326 -32.77 -18.36 3.51
CA PRO A 326 -32.24 -18.05 2.19
C PRO A 326 -32.68 -16.66 1.71
N PHE A 327 -31.75 -15.97 1.06
CA PHE A 327 -31.97 -14.69 0.39
C PHE A 327 -32.61 -14.93 -0.98
N GLU A 328 -33.89 -14.60 -1.13
CA GLU A 328 -34.50 -14.45 -2.45
C GLU A 328 -34.23 -13.03 -2.97
N ILE A 329 -33.48 -12.92 -4.08
CA ILE A 329 -33.08 -11.65 -4.71
C ILE A 329 -34.31 -10.77 -5.04
N SER A 330 -35.43 -11.39 -5.43
CA SER A 330 -36.72 -10.73 -5.71
C SER A 330 -37.34 -10.07 -4.48
N HIS A 331 -37.29 -10.72 -3.31
CA HIS A 331 -37.76 -10.18 -2.04
C HIS A 331 -36.77 -9.20 -1.39
N ALA A 332 -35.48 -9.32 -1.70
CA ALA A 332 -34.46 -8.38 -1.25
C ALA A 332 -34.55 -7.02 -1.95
N ILE A 333 -34.74 -6.99 -3.27
CA ILE A 333 -34.85 -5.72 -4.03
C ILE A 333 -36.14 -4.97 -3.66
N SER A 334 -37.26 -5.68 -3.54
CA SER A 334 -38.53 -5.11 -3.08
C SER A 334 -38.48 -4.70 -1.60
N GLY A 335 -37.78 -5.47 -0.76
CA GLY A 335 -37.53 -5.15 0.65
C GLY A 335 -36.58 -3.96 0.87
N ILE A 336 -35.57 -3.77 0.02
CA ILE A 336 -34.70 -2.58 0.01
C ILE A 336 -35.50 -1.34 -0.37
N LEU A 337 -36.36 -1.43 -1.39
CA LEU A 337 -37.24 -0.33 -1.79
C LEU A 337 -38.22 0.02 -0.67
N PHE A 338 -38.83 -0.97 -0.02
CA PHE A 338 -39.77 -0.77 1.09
C PHE A 338 -39.07 -0.24 2.36
N ALA A 339 -37.90 -0.77 2.71
CA ALA A 339 -37.13 -0.31 3.88
C ALA A 339 -36.48 1.06 3.66
N MET A 340 -36.02 1.38 2.45
CA MET A 340 -35.59 2.73 2.10
C MET A 340 -36.77 3.71 2.16
N GLN A 341 -37.96 3.27 1.75
CA GLN A 341 -39.19 4.07 1.84
C GLN A 341 -39.60 4.31 3.30
N GLU A 342 -39.58 3.28 4.17
CA GLU A 342 -39.82 3.44 5.61
C GLU A 342 -38.75 4.31 6.30
N PHE A 343 -37.47 4.11 5.99
CA PHE A 343 -36.37 4.92 6.51
C PHE A 343 -36.52 6.40 6.08
N TRP A 344 -36.87 6.67 4.82
CA TRP A 344 -37.16 8.02 4.36
C TRP A 344 -38.40 8.60 5.04
N LEU A 345 -39.46 7.81 5.24
CA LEU A 345 -40.66 8.25 5.94
C LEU A 345 -40.39 8.57 7.42
N ASP A 346 -39.53 7.81 8.09
CA ASP A 346 -39.11 8.09 9.47
C ASP A 346 -38.11 9.26 9.55
N LEU A 347 -37.27 9.47 8.54
CA LEU A 347 -36.42 10.65 8.41
C LEU A 347 -37.25 11.93 8.16
N LEU A 348 -38.35 11.84 7.41
CA LEU A 348 -39.30 12.95 7.22
C LEU A 348 -40.09 13.27 8.49
N LYS A 349 -40.39 12.27 9.34
CA LYS A 349 -40.91 12.48 10.70
C LYS A 349 -39.87 13.14 11.60
N LEU A 350 -38.59 12.80 11.43
CA LEU A 350 -37.43 13.37 12.14
C LEU A 350 -37.23 14.87 11.83
N LEU A 351 -37.61 15.30 10.62
CA LEU A 351 -37.64 16.70 10.18
C LEU A 351 -38.92 17.47 10.60
N GLY A 352 -39.83 16.84 11.37
CA GLY A 352 -41.01 17.50 11.94
C GLY A 352 -42.20 17.68 10.98
N LEU A 353 -42.20 17.01 9.82
CA LEU A 353 -43.20 17.23 8.76
C LEU A 353 -44.48 16.38 8.91
N ARG A 354 -44.56 15.43 9.85
CA ARG A 354 -45.80 14.66 10.17
C ARG A 354 -45.87 14.20 11.64
N LYS A 355 -47.06 14.29 12.26
CA LYS A 355 -47.36 13.78 13.62
C LYS A 355 -47.68 12.27 13.60
N ALA A 356 -47.17 11.54 14.59
CA ALA A 356 -47.45 10.12 14.82
C ALA A 356 -48.82 9.89 15.49
N PRO A 357 -49.54 8.80 15.17
CA PRO A 357 -50.82 8.47 15.81
C PRO A 357 -50.62 7.94 17.24
N LYS A 358 -51.58 8.24 18.12
CA LYS A 358 -51.64 7.75 19.51
C LYS A 358 -52.11 6.29 19.53
N THR A 359 -51.26 5.38 19.99
CA THR A 359 -51.66 4.02 20.36
C THR A 359 -52.09 4.00 21.83
N VAL A 360 -53.33 3.54 22.08
CA VAL A 360 -53.89 3.29 23.42
C VAL A 360 -53.31 1.97 23.95
N LEU A 361 -52.88 1.96 25.21
CA LEU A 361 -52.25 0.81 25.88
C LEU A 361 -53.31 -0.21 26.36
N PRO A 362 -52.99 -1.52 26.38
CA PRO A 362 -53.77 -2.51 27.14
C PRO A 362 -53.44 -2.44 28.64
N GLU A 363 -54.40 -2.85 29.47
CA GLU A 363 -54.29 -2.85 30.93
C GLU A 363 -53.22 -3.85 31.42
N LEU A 364 -52.42 -3.38 32.38
CA LEU A 364 -51.48 -4.20 33.15
C LEU A 364 -52.28 -5.22 33.97
N SER A 365 -52.02 -6.51 33.75
CA SER A 365 -52.51 -7.57 34.63
C SER A 365 -51.85 -7.43 36.02
N SER A 366 -52.53 -6.73 36.91
CA SER A 366 -52.25 -6.65 38.34
C SER A 366 -52.56 -8.01 38.98
N GLY A 367 -51.55 -8.89 39.07
CA GLY A 367 -51.79 -10.20 39.70
C GLY A 367 -50.61 -11.04 40.18
N GLN A 368 -49.37 -10.84 39.70
CA GLN A 368 -48.29 -11.80 40.02
C GLN A 368 -46.99 -11.21 40.58
N PHE A 369 -46.88 -9.89 40.76
CA PHE A 369 -45.59 -9.26 41.12
C PHE A 369 -45.52 -8.65 42.53
N LEU A 370 -46.49 -8.91 43.41
CA LEU A 370 -46.52 -8.35 44.77
C LEU A 370 -45.70 -9.12 45.83
N HIS A 371 -44.93 -10.14 45.46
CA HIS A 371 -44.11 -10.92 46.40
C HIS A 371 -42.59 -10.81 46.23
N ALA A 372 -42.09 -9.86 45.45
CA ALA A 372 -40.69 -9.46 45.59
C ALA A 372 -40.56 -8.64 46.88
N SER A 373 -40.16 -9.32 47.95
CA SER A 373 -39.84 -8.76 49.25
C SER A 373 -39.09 -7.43 49.13
N ARG A 374 -39.51 -6.44 49.92
CA ARG A 374 -38.73 -5.24 50.23
C ARG A 374 -37.40 -5.66 50.88
N GLU A 375 -36.42 -6.06 50.07
CA GLU A 375 -35.04 -5.80 50.43
C GLU A 375 -34.83 -4.31 50.20
N GLU A 376 -34.61 -3.58 51.27
CA GLU A 376 -34.14 -2.19 51.22
C GLU A 376 -32.92 -2.14 50.30
N MET A 377 -33.08 -1.58 49.10
CA MET A 377 -31.94 -1.29 48.25
C MET A 377 -31.01 -0.36 49.04
N PRO A 378 -29.77 -0.77 49.36
CA PRO A 378 -28.86 0.07 50.12
C PRO A 378 -28.65 1.39 49.37
N ALA A 379 -28.78 2.51 50.08
CA ALA A 379 -28.57 3.83 49.53
C ALA A 379 -27.21 3.91 48.81
N PHE A 380 -27.22 4.18 47.50
CA PHE A 380 -26.03 4.34 46.68
C PHE A 380 -25.12 5.45 47.26
N LYS A 381 -24.12 5.08 48.05
CA LYS A 381 -23.06 6.00 48.47
C LYS A 381 -22.15 6.27 47.27
N ARG A 382 -22.09 7.55 46.89
CA ARG A 382 -21.24 8.04 45.79
C ARG A 382 -19.77 7.77 46.14
N PRO A 383 -18.98 7.14 45.25
CA PRO A 383 -17.55 7.08 45.49
C PRO A 383 -16.96 8.48 45.38
N GLY A 384 -16.25 8.92 46.42
CA GLY A 384 -15.50 10.18 46.39
C GLY A 384 -14.27 10.07 45.49
N LEU A 385 -13.73 11.20 45.01
CA LEU A 385 -12.52 11.27 44.17
C LEU A 385 -11.35 10.43 44.75
N LYS A 386 -11.20 10.40 46.08
CA LYS A 386 -10.21 9.59 46.79
C LYS A 386 -10.40 8.08 46.60
N GLN A 387 -11.65 7.59 46.56
CA GLN A 387 -11.94 6.18 46.27
C GLN A 387 -11.62 5.88 44.81
N GLY A 388 -11.98 6.75 43.87
CA GLY A 388 -11.61 6.60 42.46
C GLY A 388 -10.09 6.45 42.24
N ILE A 389 -9.30 7.33 42.87
CA ILE A 389 -7.82 7.25 42.84
C ILE A 389 -7.33 5.94 43.47
N HIS A 390 -7.91 5.50 44.58
CA HIS A 390 -7.56 4.23 45.23
C HIS A 390 -7.78 3.02 44.30
N TRP A 391 -8.88 2.98 43.55
CA TRP A 391 -9.17 1.94 42.56
C TRP A 391 -8.19 1.94 41.39
N VAL A 392 -7.79 3.13 40.90
CA VAL A 392 -6.76 3.26 39.84
C VAL A 392 -5.40 2.76 40.33
N LEU A 393 -4.98 3.13 41.54
CA LEU A 393 -3.70 2.73 42.12
C LEU A 393 -3.62 1.21 42.41
N HIS A 394 -4.75 0.54 42.66
CA HIS A 394 -4.79 -0.91 42.89
C HIS A 394 -4.90 -1.74 41.60
N ASN A 395 -4.99 -1.09 40.44
CA ASN A 395 -5.02 -1.74 39.13
C ASN A 395 -3.70 -1.50 38.38
N PRO A 396 -2.70 -2.39 38.52
CA PRO A 396 -1.38 -2.18 37.94
C PRO A 396 -1.41 -2.11 36.41
N ALA A 397 -2.32 -2.84 35.76
CA ALA A 397 -2.50 -2.81 34.31
C ALA A 397 -2.97 -1.42 33.84
N LEU A 398 -3.95 -0.83 34.54
CA LEU A 398 -4.44 0.52 34.22
C LEU A 398 -3.37 1.59 34.48
N LEU A 399 -2.62 1.49 35.59
CA LEU A 399 -1.58 2.47 35.93
C LEU A 399 -0.45 2.46 34.91
N ILE A 400 0.13 1.27 34.65
CA ILE A 400 1.21 1.10 33.66
C ILE A 400 0.71 1.53 32.28
N GLY A 401 -0.46 1.03 31.86
CA GLY A 401 -1.07 1.40 30.58
C GLY A 401 -1.26 2.90 30.44
N THR A 402 -1.78 3.59 31.46
CA THR A 402 -2.03 5.04 31.41
C THR A 402 -0.73 5.84 31.29
N VAL A 403 0.32 5.47 32.04
CA VAL A 403 1.63 6.15 31.97
C VAL A 403 2.24 6.04 30.57
N PHE A 404 2.25 4.83 29.99
CA PHE A 404 2.79 4.63 28.65
C PHE A 404 1.90 5.24 27.57
N VAL A 405 0.57 5.22 27.70
CA VAL A 405 -0.34 5.94 26.79
C VAL A 405 -0.02 7.44 26.78
N ILE A 406 0.21 8.05 27.95
CA ILE A 406 0.64 9.46 28.02
C ILE A 406 2.00 9.64 27.32
N GLY A 407 2.96 8.73 27.53
CA GLY A 407 4.24 8.74 26.82
C GLY A 407 4.08 8.69 25.30
N PHE A 408 3.21 7.82 24.79
CA PHE A 408 2.93 7.74 23.36
C PHE A 408 2.16 8.95 22.82
N LEU A 409 1.31 9.59 23.62
CA LEU A 409 0.69 10.87 23.25
C LEU A 409 1.74 11.98 23.15
N ILE A 410 2.77 11.98 24.00
CA ILE A 410 3.90 12.90 23.90
C ILE A 410 4.71 12.61 22.62
N VAL A 411 5.01 11.35 22.31
CA VAL A 411 5.66 10.98 21.04
C VAL A 411 4.81 11.39 19.83
N MET A 412 3.50 11.18 19.90
CA MET A 412 2.55 11.58 18.86
C MET A 412 2.49 13.09 18.65
N ALA A 413 2.65 13.89 19.70
CA ALA A 413 2.67 15.35 19.62
C ALA A 413 4.05 15.92 19.26
N GLY A 414 5.12 15.33 19.77
CA GLY A 414 6.48 15.85 19.72
C GLY A 414 7.36 15.32 18.58
N GLY A 415 7.15 14.08 18.11
CA GLY A 415 7.89 13.48 16.99
C GLY A 415 9.40 13.75 17.02
N ASP A 416 9.92 14.35 15.95
CA ASP A 416 11.33 14.74 15.79
C ASP A 416 11.83 15.73 16.85
N SER A 417 10.97 16.59 17.41
CA SER A 417 11.41 17.58 18.42
C SER A 417 11.85 16.96 19.75
N LEU A 418 11.60 15.66 19.95
CA LEU A 418 11.99 14.93 21.16
C LEU A 418 13.43 14.41 21.11
N VAL A 419 14.07 14.42 19.94
CA VAL A 419 15.41 13.87 19.71
C VAL A 419 16.30 14.94 19.08
N LYS A 420 17.62 14.86 19.30
CA LYS A 420 18.58 15.81 18.72
C LYS A 420 18.91 15.52 17.26
N GLY A 421 18.84 14.26 16.84
CA GLY A 421 19.12 13.82 15.46
C GLY A 421 17.96 14.08 14.52
N ASN A 422 18.26 14.24 13.23
CA ASN A 422 17.28 14.46 12.18
C ASN A 422 16.97 13.15 11.44
N ALA A 423 15.69 12.75 11.42
CA ALA A 423 15.25 11.51 10.77
C ALA A 423 15.47 11.49 9.23
N SER A 424 15.62 12.66 8.61
CA SER A 424 15.85 12.80 7.16
C SER A 424 17.33 12.92 6.79
N GLU A 425 18.23 12.98 7.77
CA GLU A 425 19.65 13.21 7.52
C GLU A 425 20.38 11.92 7.13
N LEU A 426 20.96 11.94 5.93
CA LEU A 426 21.78 10.85 5.39
C LEU A 426 23.24 11.03 5.82
N HIS A 427 23.88 9.93 6.20
CA HIS A 427 25.30 9.91 6.49
C HIS A 427 25.98 8.91 5.56
N GLY A 428 26.77 9.41 4.61
CA GLY A 428 27.60 8.60 3.72
C GLY A 428 28.82 8.03 4.44
N ILE A 429 29.99 8.13 3.83
CA ILE A 429 31.24 7.65 4.44
C ILE A 429 31.70 8.66 5.49
N ILE A 430 31.71 8.25 6.75
CA ILE A 430 32.18 9.08 7.86
C ILE A 430 33.15 8.31 8.76
N MET A 431 33.95 9.05 9.52
CA MET A 431 34.85 8.47 10.51
C MET A 431 34.12 8.35 11.86
N ILE A 432 33.92 7.12 12.34
CA ILE A 432 33.31 6.84 13.65
C ILE A 432 34.34 6.15 14.51
N ASP A 433 34.62 6.72 15.69
CA ASP A 433 35.59 6.18 16.65
C ASP A 433 36.99 5.90 16.04
N GLY A 434 37.42 6.74 15.08
CA GLY A 434 38.71 6.63 14.39
C GLY A 434 38.75 5.63 13.23
N VAL A 435 37.61 5.04 12.83
CA VAL A 435 37.51 4.10 11.71
C VAL A 435 36.61 4.69 10.62
N ILE A 436 37.11 4.72 9.38
CA ILE A 436 36.32 5.10 8.20
C ILE A 436 35.41 3.92 7.85
N GLY A 437 34.10 4.17 7.79
CA GLY A 437 33.12 3.17 7.43
C GLY A 437 32.00 3.76 6.57
N ALA A 438 31.30 2.89 5.86
CA ALA A 438 30.06 3.22 5.15
C ALA A 438 28.85 2.70 5.94
N PRO A 439 27.66 3.30 5.79
CA PRO A 439 26.45 2.81 6.42
C PRO A 439 26.11 1.38 5.94
N PRO A 440 25.39 0.58 6.75
CA PRO A 440 24.81 0.92 8.05
C PRO A 440 25.82 0.89 9.20
N PHE A 441 25.83 1.94 10.02
CA PHE A 441 26.66 2.05 11.21
C PHE A 441 26.01 1.33 12.40
N LYS A 442 26.82 0.55 13.14
CA LYS A 442 26.40 -0.08 14.40
C LYS A 442 26.20 0.97 15.50
N THR A 443 25.61 0.54 16.62
CA THR A 443 25.43 1.39 17.81
C THR A 443 26.78 1.95 18.29
N SER A 444 26.85 3.27 18.44
CA SER A 444 28.04 4.05 18.82
C SER A 444 27.62 5.26 19.67
N ASN A 445 28.59 6.07 20.12
CA ASN A 445 28.27 7.32 20.83
C ASN A 445 27.58 8.36 19.92
N THR A 446 27.90 8.34 18.62
CA THR A 446 27.28 9.21 17.62
C THR A 446 25.89 8.72 17.23
N PHE A 447 25.72 7.40 17.05
CA PHE A 447 24.45 6.77 16.73
C PHE A 447 24.04 5.77 17.82
N PRO A 448 23.32 6.20 18.88
CA PRO A 448 22.99 5.33 20.01
C PRO A 448 22.24 4.06 19.62
N TRP A 449 21.35 4.14 18.62
CA TRP A 449 20.56 3.00 18.12
C TRP A 449 21.07 2.48 16.75
N GLY A 450 22.24 2.96 16.31
CA GLY A 450 22.80 2.69 14.98
C GLY A 450 22.08 3.44 13.87
N THR A 451 22.47 3.17 12.62
CA THR A 451 21.82 3.74 11.43
C THR A 451 21.18 2.68 10.56
N ASP A 452 20.29 3.12 9.67
CA ASP A 452 19.89 2.31 8.52
C ASP A 452 20.99 2.30 7.44
N HIS A 453 20.70 1.62 6.31
CA HIS A 453 21.62 1.45 5.18
C HIS A 453 21.82 2.74 4.35
N LEU A 454 21.01 3.80 4.56
CA LEU A 454 21.27 5.15 4.02
C LEU A 454 22.05 6.03 5.00
N GLY A 455 22.37 5.52 6.19
CA GLY A 455 23.04 6.30 7.23
C GLY A 455 22.11 7.19 8.06
N ARG A 456 20.79 6.98 8.00
CA ARG A 456 19.82 7.70 8.84
C ARG A 456 19.82 7.16 10.26
N ASP A 457 19.79 8.04 11.26
CA ASP A 457 19.76 7.66 12.68
C ASP A 457 18.46 6.92 13.04
N ILE A 458 18.57 5.66 13.46
CA ILE A 458 17.43 4.82 13.86
C ILE A 458 16.68 5.43 15.05
N GLN A 459 17.35 6.14 15.94
CA GLN A 459 16.69 6.80 17.08
C GLN A 459 15.75 7.89 16.59
N ALA A 460 16.25 8.83 15.79
CA ALA A 460 15.43 9.86 15.18
C ALA A 460 14.27 9.24 14.37
N LEU A 461 14.57 8.26 13.52
CA LEU A 461 13.58 7.56 12.70
C LEU A 461 12.44 6.92 13.52
N VAL A 462 12.74 6.30 14.67
CA VAL A 462 11.70 5.67 15.51
C VAL A 462 10.81 6.69 16.21
N PHE A 463 11.35 7.83 16.68
CA PHE A 463 10.52 8.87 17.31
C PHE A 463 9.66 9.62 16.27
N ALA A 464 10.28 10.01 15.15
CA ALA A 464 9.59 10.59 13.99
C ALA A 464 8.51 9.64 13.44
N GLY A 465 8.88 8.37 13.31
CA GLY A 465 7.99 7.32 12.84
C GLY A 465 6.85 7.03 13.79
N GLY A 466 7.10 7.14 15.10
CA GLY A 466 6.07 6.97 16.13
C GLY A 466 4.95 7.98 15.98
N GLN A 467 5.27 9.24 15.67
CA GLN A 467 4.26 10.25 15.40
C GLN A 467 3.33 9.85 14.25
N ARG A 468 3.90 9.41 13.11
CA ARG A 468 3.12 9.04 11.92
C ARG A 468 2.31 7.77 12.15
N THR A 469 2.94 6.71 12.66
CA THR A 469 2.31 5.41 12.89
C THR A 469 1.20 5.47 13.93
N LEU A 470 1.41 6.17 15.06
CA LEU A 470 0.39 6.31 16.10
C LEU A 470 -0.79 7.18 15.64
N SER A 471 -0.53 8.27 14.90
CA SER A 471 -1.59 9.12 14.34
C SER A 471 -2.44 8.40 13.30
N LEU A 472 -1.80 7.59 12.44
CA LEU A 472 -2.48 6.75 11.47
C LEU A 472 -3.33 5.69 12.18
N ALA A 473 -2.75 4.96 13.14
CA ALA A 473 -3.46 3.93 13.90
C ALA A 473 -4.66 4.50 14.68
N PHE A 474 -4.50 5.67 15.30
CA PHE A 474 -5.58 6.36 16.01
C PHE A 474 -6.72 6.74 15.06
N SER A 475 -6.39 7.24 13.87
CA SER A 475 -7.36 7.63 12.85
C SER A 475 -8.15 6.42 12.31
N ILE A 476 -7.47 5.30 12.04
CA ILE A 476 -8.11 4.03 11.66
C ILE A 476 -9.03 3.54 12.78
N MET A 477 -8.55 3.56 14.03
CA MET A 477 -9.31 3.11 15.20
C MET A 477 -10.60 3.92 15.35
N LEU A 478 -10.51 5.25 15.28
CA LEU A 478 -11.67 6.12 15.42
C LEU A 478 -12.70 5.88 14.31
N THR A 479 -12.26 5.78 13.05
CA THR A 479 -13.16 5.54 11.92
C THR A 479 -13.80 4.15 11.99
N ARG A 480 -13.04 3.10 12.33
CA ARG A 480 -13.58 1.74 12.59
C ARG A 480 -14.58 1.75 13.73
N LEU A 481 -14.30 2.45 14.82
CA LEU A 481 -15.19 2.54 15.98
C LEU A 481 -16.51 3.21 15.60
N ILE A 482 -16.47 4.30 14.83
CA ILE A 482 -17.67 5.00 14.36
C ILE A 482 -18.51 4.10 13.45
N ILE A 483 -17.92 3.55 12.38
CA ILE A 483 -18.62 2.69 11.43
C ILE A 483 -19.17 1.45 12.16
N GLY A 484 -18.33 0.80 12.95
CA GLY A 484 -18.64 -0.42 13.66
C GLY A 484 -19.76 -0.21 14.69
N ALA A 485 -19.70 0.86 15.47
CA ALA A 485 -20.72 1.19 16.47
C ALA A 485 -22.05 1.55 15.83
N LEU A 486 -22.06 2.32 14.73
CA LEU A 486 -23.28 2.66 14.01
C LEU A 486 -23.96 1.39 13.47
N LEU A 487 -23.22 0.56 12.73
CA LEU A 487 -23.76 -0.69 12.19
C LEU A 487 -24.20 -1.65 13.30
N GLY A 488 -23.43 -1.77 14.39
CA GLY A 488 -23.72 -2.65 15.52
C GLY A 488 -24.94 -2.24 16.32
N VAL A 489 -25.12 -0.94 16.59
CA VAL A 489 -26.31 -0.42 17.28
C VAL A 489 -27.55 -0.66 16.43
N ILE A 490 -27.49 -0.36 15.12
CA ILE A 490 -28.62 -0.56 14.19
C ILE A 490 -28.96 -2.07 14.11
N SER A 491 -27.98 -2.91 13.80
CA SER A 491 -28.16 -4.37 13.69
C SER A 491 -28.66 -4.99 15.00
N GLY A 492 -28.17 -4.55 16.17
CA GLY A 492 -28.62 -5.06 17.47
C GLY A 492 -30.00 -4.56 17.89
N TRP A 493 -30.36 -3.33 17.50
CA TRP A 493 -31.68 -2.77 17.79
C TRP A 493 -32.76 -3.48 16.98
N TRP A 494 -32.51 -3.65 15.69
CA TRP A 494 -33.36 -4.42 14.77
C TRP A 494 -32.85 -5.85 14.60
N GLN A 495 -32.62 -6.54 15.71
CA GLN A 495 -32.27 -7.95 15.72
C GLN A 495 -33.26 -8.76 14.86
N ASP A 496 -32.73 -9.72 14.09
CA ASP A 496 -33.49 -10.61 13.21
C ASP A 496 -34.20 -9.90 12.04
N SER A 497 -33.87 -8.63 11.79
CA SER A 497 -34.26 -7.91 10.56
C SER A 497 -33.44 -8.34 9.35
N TRP A 498 -33.90 -7.98 8.15
CA TRP A 498 -33.12 -8.20 6.93
C TRP A 498 -31.76 -7.47 6.98
N PHE A 499 -31.71 -6.27 7.58
CA PHE A 499 -30.49 -5.50 7.73
C PHE A 499 -29.51 -6.21 8.66
N ASP A 500 -29.99 -6.72 9.79
CA ASP A 500 -29.18 -7.54 10.70
C ASP A 500 -28.61 -8.76 9.97
N ARG A 501 -29.46 -9.51 9.24
CA ARG A 501 -29.01 -10.66 8.43
C ARG A 501 -27.99 -10.27 7.36
N PHE A 502 -28.17 -9.15 6.67
CA PHE A 502 -27.23 -8.64 5.67
C PHE A 502 -25.88 -8.30 6.29
N VAL A 503 -25.88 -7.55 7.40
CA VAL A 503 -24.66 -7.21 8.15
C VAL A 503 -23.95 -8.48 8.62
N GLN A 504 -24.67 -9.43 9.24
CA GLN A 504 -24.09 -10.72 9.65
C GLN A 504 -23.52 -11.52 8.48
N ARG A 505 -24.18 -11.52 7.31
CA ARG A 505 -23.67 -12.22 6.13
C ARG A 505 -22.37 -11.59 5.63
N LEU A 506 -22.32 -10.26 5.60
CA LEU A 506 -21.13 -9.52 5.22
C LEU A 506 -19.97 -9.80 6.20
N LEU A 507 -20.24 -9.79 7.51
CA LEU A 507 -19.25 -10.17 8.54
C LEU A 507 -18.69 -11.58 8.33
N ASN A 508 -19.54 -12.54 7.97
CA ASN A 508 -19.12 -13.92 7.72
C ASN A 508 -18.25 -14.06 6.46
N ILE A 509 -18.53 -13.26 5.41
CA ILE A 509 -17.68 -13.21 4.21
C ILE A 509 -16.32 -12.60 4.57
N TRP A 510 -16.31 -11.46 5.27
CA TRP A 510 -15.06 -10.81 5.71
C TRP A 510 -14.20 -11.69 6.62
N ALA A 511 -14.83 -12.47 7.50
CA ALA A 511 -14.11 -13.38 8.39
C ALA A 511 -13.33 -14.48 7.67
N ALA A 512 -13.70 -14.83 6.43
CA ALA A 512 -13.00 -15.82 5.61
C ALA A 512 -11.75 -15.25 4.92
N PHE A 513 -11.61 -13.91 4.85
CA PHE A 513 -10.43 -13.27 4.29
C PHE A 513 -9.27 -13.19 5.29
N PRO A 514 -8.03 -13.47 4.85
CA PRO A 514 -6.85 -13.06 5.60
C PRO A 514 -6.78 -11.52 5.62
N ILE A 515 -7.02 -10.93 6.79
CA ILE A 515 -7.14 -9.47 6.97
C ILE A 515 -5.91 -8.72 6.44
N THR A 516 -4.71 -9.22 6.72
CA THR A 516 -3.42 -8.68 6.27
C THR A 516 -3.29 -8.67 4.76
N LEU A 517 -3.53 -9.81 4.11
CA LEU A 517 -3.40 -9.97 2.67
C LEU A 517 -4.43 -9.15 1.91
N PHE A 518 -5.68 -9.15 2.39
CA PHE A 518 -6.71 -8.38 1.74
C PHE A 518 -6.48 -6.87 1.90
N ALA A 519 -6.03 -6.41 3.08
CA ALA A 519 -5.62 -5.03 3.27
C ALA A 519 -4.47 -4.66 2.31
N MET A 520 -3.45 -5.52 2.19
CA MET A 520 -2.34 -5.35 1.24
C MET A 520 -2.84 -5.21 -0.20
N LEU A 521 -3.78 -6.07 -0.63
CA LEU A 521 -4.37 -6.00 -1.97
C LEU A 521 -5.13 -4.70 -2.20
N ILE A 522 -5.96 -4.24 -1.26
CA ILE A 522 -6.69 -2.97 -1.40
C ILE A 522 -5.71 -1.79 -1.47
N ILE A 523 -4.68 -1.77 -0.61
CA ILE A 523 -3.72 -0.67 -0.55
C ILE A 523 -2.96 -0.58 -1.88
N GLN A 524 -2.53 -1.71 -2.44
CA GLN A 524 -1.93 -1.75 -3.77
C GLN A 524 -2.93 -1.37 -4.87
N ALA A 525 -4.20 -1.78 -4.74
CA ALA A 525 -5.22 -1.51 -5.74
C ALA A 525 -5.56 -0.03 -5.89
N ILE A 526 -5.65 0.66 -4.75
CA ILE A 526 -5.87 2.11 -4.74
C ILE A 526 -4.58 2.83 -5.14
N GLY A 527 -3.42 2.32 -4.72
CA GLY A 527 -2.10 2.87 -4.99
C GLY A 527 -1.50 3.46 -3.71
N ILE A 528 -0.38 2.90 -3.27
CA ILE A 528 0.27 3.25 -2.00
C ILE A 528 0.66 4.75 -1.95
N GLU A 529 1.01 5.30 -3.12
CA GLU A 529 1.40 6.69 -3.35
C GLU A 529 0.27 7.71 -3.12
N GLN A 530 -0.99 7.28 -2.98
CA GLN A 530 -2.09 8.21 -2.70
C GLN A 530 -2.16 8.62 -1.21
N GLY A 531 -1.35 7.99 -0.34
CA GLY A 531 -1.07 8.45 1.01
C GLY A 531 -1.94 7.86 2.13
N VAL A 532 -2.02 8.60 3.24
CA VAL A 532 -2.57 8.13 4.53
C VAL A 532 -4.02 7.63 4.42
N TRP A 533 -4.84 8.28 3.59
CA TRP A 533 -6.25 7.93 3.47
C TRP A 533 -6.47 6.54 2.87
N VAL A 534 -5.52 6.04 2.05
CA VAL A 534 -5.58 4.68 1.48
C VAL A 534 -5.51 3.64 2.59
N PHE A 535 -4.56 3.81 3.51
CA PHE A 535 -4.42 2.95 4.69
C PHE A 535 -5.65 3.05 5.59
N ILE A 536 -6.16 4.26 5.83
CA ILE A 536 -7.40 4.45 6.60
C ILE A 536 -8.56 3.69 5.94
N LEU A 537 -8.78 3.88 4.65
CA LEU A 537 -9.89 3.26 3.93
C LEU A 537 -9.75 1.73 3.90
N ALA A 538 -8.60 1.22 3.47
CA ALA A 538 -8.34 -0.21 3.37
C ALA A 538 -8.49 -0.91 4.72
N LEU A 539 -7.88 -0.35 5.76
CA LEU A 539 -7.94 -0.96 7.09
C LEU A 539 -9.34 -0.79 7.71
N CYS A 540 -10.10 0.27 7.42
CA CYS A 540 -11.49 0.37 7.86
C CYS A 540 -12.42 -0.64 7.18
N ILE A 541 -12.25 -0.87 5.87
CA ILE A 541 -13.04 -1.84 5.09
C ILE A 541 -12.87 -3.26 5.63
N VAL A 542 -11.66 -3.61 6.10
CA VAL A 542 -11.38 -4.98 6.53
C VAL A 542 -11.66 -5.21 8.02
N GLY A 543 -11.60 -4.17 8.87
CA GLY A 543 -11.66 -4.34 10.34
C GLY A 543 -12.91 -3.83 11.06
N TRP A 544 -13.93 -3.31 10.37
CA TRP A 544 -15.14 -2.80 11.02
C TRP A 544 -15.96 -3.88 11.76
N GLY A 545 -15.77 -5.15 11.36
CA GLY A 545 -16.67 -6.22 11.78
C GLY A 545 -16.59 -6.63 13.24
N GLU A 546 -15.40 -6.61 13.84
CA GLU A 546 -15.20 -6.96 15.25
C GLU A 546 -15.95 -5.99 16.17
N VAL A 547 -15.82 -4.68 15.90
CA VAL A 547 -16.56 -3.63 16.61
C VAL A 547 -18.06 -3.77 16.41
N THR A 548 -18.54 -4.03 15.19
CA THR A 548 -19.98 -4.23 14.92
C THR A 548 -20.55 -5.38 15.72
N GLN A 549 -19.89 -6.54 15.71
CA GLN A 549 -20.36 -7.71 16.46
C GLN A 549 -20.38 -7.45 17.97
N PHE A 550 -19.35 -6.79 18.49
CA PHE A 550 -19.29 -6.41 19.89
C PHE A 550 -20.41 -5.44 20.28
N VAL A 551 -20.57 -4.34 19.55
CA VAL A 551 -21.59 -3.32 19.85
C VAL A 551 -23.01 -3.86 19.66
N ARG A 552 -23.22 -4.74 18.67
CA ARG A 552 -24.48 -5.48 18.50
C ARG A 552 -24.80 -6.30 19.74
N SER A 553 -23.85 -7.08 20.24
CA SER A 553 -24.04 -7.90 21.45
C SER A 553 -24.41 -7.06 22.68
N GLN A 554 -23.77 -5.90 22.84
CA GLN A 554 -24.07 -4.98 23.94
C GLN A 554 -25.46 -4.36 23.79
N THR A 555 -25.83 -3.98 22.56
CA THR A 555 -27.15 -3.42 22.26
C THR A 555 -28.27 -4.41 22.55
N MET A 556 -28.11 -5.67 22.13
CA MET A 556 -29.06 -6.75 22.44
C MET A 556 -29.21 -6.98 23.94
N ARG A 557 -28.14 -6.81 24.72
CA ARG A 557 -28.19 -6.90 26.19
C ARG A 557 -28.88 -5.71 26.84
N ILE A 558 -28.77 -4.50 26.28
CA ILE A 558 -29.39 -3.27 26.81
C ILE A 558 -30.87 -3.16 26.43
N LYS A 559 -31.25 -3.61 25.22
CA LYS A 559 -32.61 -3.51 24.66
C LYS A 559 -33.73 -4.01 25.60
N PRO A 560 -33.61 -5.14 26.32
CA PRO A 560 -34.65 -5.64 27.23
C PRO A 560 -34.59 -5.02 28.64
N ALA A 561 -33.80 -3.97 28.89
CA ALA A 561 -33.68 -3.39 30.23
C ALA A 561 -34.93 -2.57 30.63
N LEU A 562 -35.32 -2.65 31.91
CA LEU A 562 -36.52 -1.99 32.46
C LEU A 562 -36.60 -0.48 32.19
N PHE A 563 -35.46 0.23 32.16
CA PHE A 563 -35.44 1.67 31.87
C PHE A 563 -35.76 1.99 30.40
N ILE A 564 -35.49 1.05 29.47
CA ILE A 564 -35.89 1.15 28.07
C ILE A 564 -37.39 0.95 27.94
N GLU A 565 -37.96 -0.03 28.65
CA GLU A 565 -39.41 -0.26 28.68
C GLU A 565 -40.14 0.96 29.24
N ALA A 566 -39.68 1.51 30.37
CA ALA A 566 -40.23 2.72 30.95
C ALA A 566 -40.18 3.92 29.98
N ALA A 567 -39.07 4.10 29.27
CA ALA A 567 -38.95 5.16 28.27
C ALA A 567 -39.90 5.00 27.08
N ARG A 568 -40.11 3.75 26.65
CA ARG A 568 -41.05 3.42 25.58
C ARG A 568 -42.49 3.66 26.03
N SER A 569 -42.83 3.32 27.28
CA SER A 569 -44.13 3.63 27.91
C SER A 569 -44.38 5.14 28.06
N LEU A 570 -43.32 5.94 28.23
CA LEU A 570 -43.38 7.41 28.24
C LEU A 570 -43.47 8.04 26.84
N GLY A 571 -43.59 7.25 25.78
CA GLY A 571 -43.75 7.73 24.40
C GLY A 571 -42.43 8.17 23.74
N SER A 572 -41.27 7.74 24.25
CA SER A 572 -39.99 8.04 23.61
C SER A 572 -39.87 7.29 22.27
N SER A 573 -39.47 7.99 21.21
CA SER A 573 -39.25 7.37 19.90
C SER A 573 -38.04 6.44 19.92
N SER A 574 -38.01 5.43 19.05
CA SER A 574 -36.90 4.47 18.95
C SER A 574 -35.53 5.16 18.78
N ALA A 575 -35.44 6.20 17.93
CA ALA A 575 -34.22 6.99 17.78
C ALA A 575 -33.87 7.81 19.04
N GLY A 576 -34.88 8.35 19.74
CA GLY A 576 -34.71 9.04 21.01
C GLY A 576 -34.14 8.12 22.10
N ILE A 577 -34.64 6.88 22.17
CA ILE A 577 -34.14 5.84 23.08
C ILE A 577 -32.71 5.45 22.70
N LEU A 578 -32.43 5.22 21.41
CA LEU A 578 -31.10 4.87 20.92
C LEU A 578 -30.04 5.92 21.30
N ILE A 579 -30.31 7.20 21.03
CA ILE A 579 -29.34 8.28 21.24
C ILE A 579 -29.23 8.66 22.73
N ARG A 580 -30.33 8.68 23.48
CA ARG A 580 -30.33 9.19 24.87
C ARG A 580 -30.12 8.11 25.93
N GLN A 581 -30.37 6.84 25.59
CA GLN A 581 -30.36 5.75 26.57
C GLN A 581 -29.41 4.63 26.17
N VAL A 582 -29.42 4.20 24.91
CA VAL A 582 -28.55 3.09 24.49
C VAL A 582 -27.10 3.57 24.30
N PHE A 583 -26.86 4.58 23.47
CA PHE A 583 -25.51 5.05 23.14
C PHE A 583 -24.68 5.48 24.37
N PRO A 584 -25.19 6.28 25.33
CA PRO A 584 -24.42 6.65 26.52
C PRO A 584 -24.04 5.46 27.42
N ASN A 585 -24.85 4.39 27.40
CA ASN A 585 -24.54 3.14 28.10
C ASN A 585 -23.53 2.26 27.35
N LEU A 586 -23.31 2.51 26.06
CA LEU A 586 -22.28 1.84 25.25
C LEU A 586 -20.91 2.50 25.38
N VAL A 587 -20.84 3.80 25.70
CA VAL A 587 -19.57 4.56 25.78
C VAL A 587 -18.48 3.85 26.61
N PRO A 588 -18.74 3.32 27.83
CA PRO A 588 -17.71 2.64 28.60
C PRO A 588 -17.14 1.41 27.87
N SER A 589 -18.02 0.61 27.27
CA SER A 589 -17.62 -0.56 26.47
C SER A 589 -16.89 -0.15 25.18
N LEU A 590 -17.28 0.98 24.57
CA LEU A 590 -16.63 1.55 23.38
C LEU A 590 -15.20 2.00 23.68
N LEU A 591 -14.92 2.56 24.86
CA LEU A 591 -13.56 2.96 25.25
C LEU A 591 -12.63 1.75 25.45
N VAL A 592 -13.15 0.67 26.02
CA VAL A 592 -12.40 -0.59 26.18
C VAL A 592 -12.07 -1.19 24.82
N ILE A 593 -13.07 -1.37 23.95
CA ILE A 593 -12.85 -1.95 22.62
C ILE A 593 -11.97 -1.05 21.75
N ALA A 594 -12.08 0.28 21.85
CA ALA A 594 -11.20 1.23 21.15
C ALA A 594 -9.72 1.00 21.48
N SER A 595 -9.41 0.72 22.75
CA SER A 595 -8.04 0.45 23.21
C SER A 595 -7.52 -0.89 22.67
N LEU A 596 -8.37 -1.92 22.62
CA LEU A 596 -8.03 -3.23 22.05
C LEU A 596 -7.91 -3.18 20.52
N GLU A 597 -8.75 -2.39 19.85
CA GLU A 597 -8.65 -2.16 18.40
C GLU A 597 -7.37 -1.42 18.04
N MET A 598 -6.95 -0.44 18.85
CA MET A 598 -5.68 0.26 18.65
C MET A 598 -4.50 -0.73 18.64
N SER A 599 -4.48 -1.70 19.56
CA SER A 599 -3.44 -2.72 19.61
C SER A 599 -3.51 -3.66 18.38
N GLY A 600 -4.71 -4.05 17.94
CA GLY A 600 -4.93 -4.85 16.73
C GLY A 600 -4.51 -4.14 15.44
N ILE A 601 -4.77 -2.83 15.34
CA ILE A 601 -4.36 -2.01 14.18
C ILE A 601 -2.84 -1.85 14.14
N LEU A 602 -2.20 -1.58 15.28
CA LEU A 602 -0.74 -1.49 15.35
C LEU A 602 -0.07 -2.81 14.99
N MET A 603 -0.65 -3.94 15.42
CA MET A 603 -0.20 -5.28 15.01
C MET A 603 -0.28 -5.44 13.48
N LEU A 604 -1.43 -5.09 12.90
CA LEU A 604 -1.68 -5.18 11.46
C LEU A 604 -0.73 -4.27 10.66
N LEU A 605 -0.46 -3.05 11.12
CA LEU A 605 0.51 -2.14 10.51
C LEU A 605 1.94 -2.70 10.60
N ALA A 606 2.31 -3.35 11.70
CA ALA A 606 3.61 -4.00 11.84
C ALA A 606 3.78 -5.17 10.86
N GLU A 607 2.74 -5.99 10.71
CA GLU A 607 2.71 -7.11 9.75
C GLU A 607 2.74 -6.59 8.30
N LEU A 608 1.98 -5.54 7.98
CA LEU A 608 1.99 -4.91 6.65
C LEU A 608 3.34 -4.27 6.34
N GLY A 609 3.95 -3.55 7.29
CA GLY A 609 5.28 -2.97 7.13
C GLY A 609 6.34 -4.02 6.87
N PHE A 610 6.31 -5.12 7.64
CA PHE A 610 7.13 -6.30 7.34
C PHE A 610 6.80 -6.91 5.97
N LEU A 611 5.59 -6.76 5.45
CA LEU A 611 5.17 -7.15 4.09
C LEU A 611 5.54 -6.15 2.97
N ASN A 612 6.38 -5.14 3.26
CA ASN A 612 6.72 -4.02 2.37
C ASN A 612 5.50 -3.17 1.97
N ILE A 613 4.47 -3.11 2.82
CA ILE A 613 3.29 -2.25 2.66
C ILE A 613 3.27 -1.21 3.77
N PHE A 614 3.68 0.01 3.45
CA PHE A 614 3.85 1.10 4.40
C PHE A 614 3.44 2.46 3.81
N LEU A 615 3.20 3.44 4.68
CA LEU A 615 2.75 4.76 4.27
C LEU A 615 3.75 5.47 3.36
N GLY A 616 3.25 6.03 2.27
CA GLY A 616 4.01 6.83 1.30
C GLY A 616 4.49 6.04 0.09
N GLY A 617 4.39 4.71 0.12
CA GLY A 617 5.04 3.87 -0.88
C GLY A 617 6.56 3.91 -0.72
N GLY A 618 7.23 2.96 -1.36
CA GLY A 618 8.68 2.96 -1.46
C GLY A 618 9.09 3.42 -2.84
N PHE A 619 10.07 4.31 -2.96
CA PHE A 619 10.81 4.43 -4.22
C PHE A 619 11.78 3.25 -4.30
N LYS A 620 11.79 2.59 -5.46
CA LYS A 620 12.72 1.48 -5.73
C LYS A 620 14.06 2.08 -6.12
N VAL A 621 15.04 1.92 -5.25
CA VAL A 621 16.44 2.22 -5.56
C VAL A 621 17.10 0.92 -5.97
N GLU A 622 17.48 0.80 -7.24
CA GLU A 622 18.39 -0.26 -7.66
C GLU A 622 19.78 0.06 -7.11
N ALA A 623 20.17 -0.65 -6.05
CA ALA A 623 21.56 -0.67 -5.64
C ALA A 623 22.30 -1.66 -6.53
N THR A 624 23.42 -1.23 -7.12
CA THR A 624 24.42 -2.01 -7.89
C THR A 624 24.06 -3.48 -8.11
N ALA A 625 23.60 -3.80 -9.33
CA ALA A 625 23.22 -5.12 -9.83
C ALA A 625 22.00 -5.77 -9.12
N ASP A 626 20.83 -5.64 -9.76
CA ASP A 626 19.63 -6.48 -9.62
C ASP A 626 18.84 -6.48 -8.27
N ILE A 627 19.16 -5.64 -7.28
CA ILE A 627 18.40 -5.59 -6.01
C ILE A 627 17.61 -4.27 -5.89
N PRO A 628 16.31 -4.24 -6.22
CA PRO A 628 15.45 -3.09 -5.96
C PRO A 628 15.17 -2.97 -4.46
N LEU A 629 15.67 -1.91 -3.83
CA LEU A 629 15.40 -1.60 -2.43
C LEU A 629 14.25 -0.59 -2.31
N MET A 630 13.30 -0.79 -1.39
CA MET A 630 12.15 0.13 -1.25
C MET A 630 12.31 1.08 -0.06
N PHE A 631 12.53 2.37 -0.28
CA PHE A 631 12.65 3.33 0.83
C PHE A 631 11.50 4.32 0.90
N SER A 632 11.10 4.69 2.13
CA SER A 632 10.20 5.83 2.38
C SER A 632 11.02 7.02 2.84
N ASP A 633 10.72 8.18 2.26
CA ASP A 633 11.18 9.49 2.74
C ASP A 633 10.43 9.94 3.99
N ILE A 634 9.32 9.27 4.33
CA ILE A 634 8.57 9.55 5.54
C ILE A 634 8.94 8.52 6.59
N PRO A 635 9.52 8.93 7.73
CA PRO A 635 9.73 8.03 8.82
C PRO A 635 8.37 7.55 9.33
N GLU A 636 8.15 6.25 9.24
CA GLU A 636 7.04 5.53 9.89
C GLU A 636 7.51 4.12 10.23
N TRP A 637 7.04 3.54 11.35
CA TRP A 637 7.61 2.28 11.82
C TRP A 637 7.45 1.13 10.82
N GLY A 638 6.38 1.10 10.03
CA GLY A 638 6.20 0.09 8.99
C GLY A 638 7.26 0.20 7.89
N SER A 639 7.59 1.41 7.44
CA SER A 639 8.68 1.66 6.48
C SER A 639 10.05 1.28 7.01
N LEU A 640 10.28 1.44 8.32
CA LEU A 640 11.54 0.99 8.94
C LEU A 640 11.65 -0.52 8.94
N LEU A 641 10.51 -1.23 8.99
CA LEU A 641 10.42 -2.68 8.85
C LEU A 641 10.49 -3.16 7.40
N ALA A 642 10.31 -2.27 6.42
CA ALA A 642 10.50 -2.58 5.02
C ALA A 642 11.98 -2.82 4.74
N ASN A 643 12.30 -3.82 3.92
CA ASN A 643 13.67 -4.29 3.62
C ASN A 643 14.44 -4.98 4.75
N ILE A 644 13.91 -5.00 5.98
CA ILE A 644 14.57 -5.71 7.10
C ILE A 644 14.86 -7.16 6.75
N ARG A 645 13.98 -7.77 5.94
CA ARG A 645 14.06 -9.15 5.43
C ARG A 645 15.44 -9.56 4.93
N ASP A 646 16.08 -8.67 4.18
CA ASP A 646 17.33 -8.96 3.48
C ASP A 646 18.55 -8.74 4.37
N TRP A 647 18.39 -7.90 5.40
CA TRP A 647 19.52 -7.32 6.13
C TRP A 647 19.57 -7.67 7.62
N TRP A 648 18.46 -8.07 8.24
CA TRP A 648 18.36 -8.19 9.70
C TRP A 648 19.33 -9.20 10.32
N ARG A 649 19.76 -10.22 9.55
CA ARG A 649 20.74 -11.20 10.01
C ARG A 649 22.13 -10.59 10.15
N SER A 650 22.47 -9.66 9.24
CA SER A 650 23.75 -8.93 9.24
C SER A 650 23.70 -7.70 10.14
N TYR A 651 22.56 -7.01 10.19
CA TYR A 651 22.36 -5.73 10.86
C TYR A 651 21.10 -5.77 11.74
N PRO A 652 21.13 -6.49 12.87
CA PRO A 652 19.94 -6.75 13.67
C PRO A 652 19.32 -5.47 14.24
N TRP A 653 20.11 -4.46 14.63
CA TRP A 653 19.57 -3.22 15.23
C TRP A 653 18.48 -2.55 14.38
N MET A 654 18.59 -2.62 13.05
CA MET A 654 17.58 -2.10 12.12
C MET A 654 16.19 -2.71 12.36
N ALA A 655 16.10 -3.96 12.84
CA ALA A 655 14.86 -4.67 13.13
C ALA A 655 14.37 -4.54 14.55
N TRP A 656 15.31 -4.56 15.50
CA TRP A 656 15.00 -4.63 16.91
C TRP A 656 14.29 -3.37 17.39
N TYR A 657 14.79 -2.18 17.06
CA TYR A 657 14.23 -0.93 17.56
C TYR A 657 12.82 -0.63 17.03
N PRO A 658 12.53 -0.65 15.71
CA PRO A 658 11.17 -0.46 15.22
C PRO A 658 10.23 -1.60 15.65
N GLY A 659 10.71 -2.85 15.69
CA GLY A 659 9.92 -3.98 16.18
C GLY A 659 9.53 -3.85 17.65
N LEU A 660 10.47 -3.42 18.50
CA LEU A 660 10.21 -3.15 19.91
C LEU A 660 9.28 -1.95 20.11
N ALA A 661 9.39 -0.90 19.28
CA ALA A 661 8.49 0.24 19.34
C ALA A 661 7.03 -0.20 19.11
N PHE A 662 6.77 -1.03 18.10
CA PHE A 662 5.47 -1.66 17.90
C PHE A 662 5.05 -2.52 19.09
N PHE A 663 5.91 -3.43 19.58
CA PHE A 663 5.59 -4.29 20.71
C PHE A 663 5.19 -3.50 21.97
N VAL A 664 5.97 -2.46 22.32
CA VAL A 664 5.70 -1.60 23.48
C VAL A 664 4.41 -0.80 23.29
N ALA A 665 4.08 -0.37 22.07
CA ALA A 665 2.81 0.30 21.79
C ALA A 665 1.64 -0.67 21.94
N ILE A 666 1.72 -1.86 21.34
CA ILE A 666 0.66 -2.88 21.38
C ILE A 666 0.41 -3.36 22.82
N ILE A 667 1.46 -3.63 23.60
CA ILE A 667 1.32 -4.03 25.01
C ILE A 667 0.72 -2.92 25.87
N THR A 668 1.11 -1.67 25.62
CA THR A 668 0.55 -0.50 26.31
C THR A 668 -0.96 -0.40 26.12
N PHE A 669 -1.45 -0.47 24.89
CA PHE A 669 -2.88 -0.37 24.60
C PHE A 669 -3.68 -1.59 25.08
N ASN A 670 -3.09 -2.79 25.04
CA ASN A 670 -3.70 -4.00 25.64
C ASN A 670 -3.83 -3.88 27.16
N LEU A 671 -2.77 -3.45 27.85
CA LEU A 671 -2.79 -3.25 29.30
C LEU A 671 -3.75 -2.13 29.71
N PHE A 672 -3.77 -1.03 28.96
CA PHE A 672 -4.70 0.08 29.19
C PHE A 672 -6.15 -0.37 29.00
N GLY A 673 -6.47 -1.09 27.92
CA GLY A 673 -7.81 -1.60 27.65
C GLY A 673 -8.31 -2.59 28.71
N GLU A 674 -7.47 -3.56 29.09
CA GLU A 674 -7.80 -4.52 30.15
C GLU A 674 -7.91 -3.85 31.53
N GLY A 675 -7.01 -2.92 31.82
CA GLY A 675 -7.04 -2.09 33.02
C GLY A 675 -8.32 -1.27 33.11
N LEU A 676 -8.72 -0.64 32.01
CA LEU A 676 -9.94 0.16 31.91
C LEU A 676 -11.17 -0.73 32.11
N ARG A 677 -11.22 -1.89 31.46
CA ARG A 677 -12.31 -2.86 31.62
C ARG A 677 -12.53 -3.23 33.09
N ARG A 678 -11.47 -3.65 33.80
CA ARG A 678 -11.55 -4.03 35.22
C ARG A 678 -11.98 -2.86 36.09
N PHE A 679 -11.45 -1.67 35.83
CA PHE A 679 -11.87 -0.46 36.53
C PHE A 679 -13.36 -0.18 36.35
N LEU A 680 -13.91 -0.35 35.16
CA LEU A 680 -15.34 -0.15 34.89
C LEU A 680 -16.22 -1.20 35.58
N GLU A 681 -15.78 -2.47 35.59
CA GLU A 681 -16.47 -3.58 36.26
C GLU A 681 -16.48 -3.40 37.79
N ASP A 682 -15.35 -3.04 38.40
CA ASP A 682 -15.20 -2.94 39.85
C ASP A 682 -15.74 -1.63 40.44
N SER A 683 -15.53 -0.50 39.76
CA SER A 683 -15.82 0.82 40.33
C SER A 683 -17.30 1.21 40.27
N ARG A 684 -18.09 0.55 39.41
CA ARG A 684 -19.50 0.91 39.08
C ARG A 684 -19.71 2.41 38.83
N VAL A 685 -18.67 3.13 38.41
CA VAL A 685 -18.71 4.58 38.16
C VAL A 685 -19.49 4.83 36.88
N ASN A 686 -20.52 5.67 36.96
CA ASN A 686 -21.34 6.00 35.81
C ASN A 686 -20.66 7.08 34.94
N LEU A 687 -19.82 6.66 33.99
CA LEU A 687 -19.13 7.56 33.04
C LEU A 687 -20.07 8.29 32.07
N SER A 688 -21.34 7.90 31.97
CA SER A 688 -22.32 8.56 31.10
C SER A 688 -22.51 10.05 31.41
N ARG A 689 -22.12 10.52 32.61
CA ARG A 689 -22.15 11.94 32.98
C ARG A 689 -20.97 12.77 32.46
N ILE A 690 -19.79 12.14 32.28
CA ILE A 690 -18.60 12.79 31.72
C ILE A 690 -18.75 12.90 30.19
N PHE A 691 -19.41 11.91 29.57
CA PHE A 691 -19.68 11.85 28.14
C PHE A 691 -21.13 12.22 27.81
N ASN A 692 -21.47 13.49 28.00
CA ASN A 692 -22.72 14.08 27.49
C ASN A 692 -22.54 14.47 26.01
N ARG A 693 -23.64 14.66 25.26
CA ARG A 693 -23.61 15.14 23.86
C ARG A 693 -22.75 16.39 23.67
N TYR A 694 -22.67 17.25 24.69
CA TYR A 694 -21.85 18.47 24.67
C TYR A 694 -20.36 18.22 24.86
N THR A 695 -19.94 17.24 25.67
CA THR A 695 -18.53 16.91 25.82
C THR A 695 -18.02 16.12 24.62
N LEU A 696 -18.88 15.31 23.99
CA LEU A 696 -18.56 14.60 22.76
C LEU A 696 -18.51 15.55 21.55
N LEU A 697 -19.49 16.46 21.41
CA LEU A 697 -19.44 17.56 20.44
C LEU A 697 -18.25 18.49 20.70
N GLY A 698 -17.94 18.77 21.97
CA GLY A 698 -16.80 19.59 22.37
C GLY A 698 -15.46 18.95 22.02
N ALA A 699 -15.29 17.64 22.21
CA ALA A 699 -14.08 16.92 21.82
C ALA A 699 -13.92 16.86 20.29
N VAL A 700 -14.99 16.56 19.55
CA VAL A 700 -14.98 16.57 18.08
C VAL A 700 -14.70 17.98 17.56
N ALA A 701 -15.34 19.00 18.12
CA ALA A 701 -15.08 20.39 17.78
C ALA A 701 -13.66 20.79 18.14
N ALA A 702 -13.10 20.36 19.27
CA ALA A 702 -11.72 20.64 19.64
C ALA A 702 -10.72 20.00 18.69
N VAL A 703 -10.96 18.76 18.23
CA VAL A 703 -10.11 18.11 17.22
C VAL A 703 -10.23 18.80 15.86
N ILE A 704 -11.43 19.19 15.44
CA ILE A 704 -11.66 19.92 14.19
C ILE A 704 -11.01 21.31 14.27
N VAL A 705 -11.21 22.04 15.37
CA VAL A 705 -10.65 23.38 15.59
C VAL A 705 -9.14 23.31 15.74
N PHE A 706 -8.58 22.31 16.43
CA PHE A 706 -7.14 22.10 16.52
C PHE A 706 -6.56 21.77 15.14
N GLY A 707 -7.18 20.86 14.39
CA GLY A 707 -6.80 20.56 13.01
C GLY A 707 -6.92 21.78 12.08
N TRP A 708 -7.93 22.62 12.29
CA TRP A 708 -8.15 23.84 11.52
C TRP A 708 -7.13 24.94 11.86
N ILE A 709 -6.82 25.13 13.14
CA ILE A 709 -5.78 26.07 13.61
C ILE A 709 -4.40 25.65 13.09
N MET A 710 -4.07 24.35 13.18
CA MET A 710 -2.84 23.79 12.62
C MET A 710 -2.74 23.98 11.10
N GLN A 711 -3.88 23.96 10.40
CA GLN A 711 -3.93 24.23 8.97
C GLN A 711 -3.81 25.72 8.60
N ILE A 712 -4.28 26.64 9.45
CA ILE A 712 -4.23 28.09 9.18
C ILE A 712 -2.83 28.65 9.38
N GLN A 713 -2.08 28.13 10.36
CA GLN A 713 -0.68 28.54 10.62
C GLN A 713 0.35 27.79 9.76
N SER A 714 -0.11 26.95 8.82
CA SER A 714 0.78 26.23 7.91
C SER A 714 1.51 27.19 6.95
N PRO A 715 2.80 26.98 6.66
CA PRO A 715 3.56 27.76 5.67
C PRO A 715 2.86 27.91 4.31
N MET A 716 2.10 26.88 3.89
CA MET A 716 1.29 26.92 2.66
C MET A 716 0.24 28.05 2.64
N GLY A 717 -0.30 28.44 3.79
CA GLY A 717 -1.27 29.54 3.89
C GLY A 717 -0.62 30.91 3.69
N ILE A 718 0.62 31.06 4.18
CA ILE A 718 1.37 32.33 4.19
C ILE A 718 1.89 32.66 2.78
N TYR A 719 2.51 31.69 2.11
CA TYR A 719 3.18 31.90 0.82
C TYR A 719 2.22 31.90 -0.38
N ARG A 720 0.98 31.41 -0.20
CA ARG A 720 -0.04 31.31 -1.27
C ARG A 720 -0.30 32.63 -1.98
N THR A 721 -0.34 33.75 -1.26
CA THR A 721 -0.65 35.06 -1.85
C THR A 721 0.43 35.49 -2.83
N TYR A 722 1.70 35.23 -2.47
CA TYR A 722 2.85 35.58 -3.32
C TYR A 722 2.96 34.65 -4.53
N ALA A 723 2.64 33.36 -4.38
CA ALA A 723 2.60 32.42 -5.50
C ALA A 723 1.69 32.89 -6.66
N ASN A 724 0.66 33.70 -6.41
CA ASN A 724 -0.21 34.26 -7.45
C ASN A 724 0.43 35.36 -8.32
N THR A 725 1.63 35.82 -7.97
CA THR A 725 2.38 36.83 -8.71
C THR A 725 3.18 36.27 -9.88
N PHE A 726 3.19 34.94 -10.06
CA PHE A 726 3.80 34.29 -11.20
C PHE A 726 3.29 34.85 -12.53
N ASP A 727 4.23 35.27 -13.38
CA ASP A 727 3.96 35.93 -14.66
C ASP A 727 4.19 34.98 -15.84
N GLU A 728 3.10 34.41 -16.36
CA GLU A 728 3.14 33.51 -17.51
C GLU A 728 3.63 34.17 -18.81
N GLU A 729 3.50 35.50 -18.96
CA GLU A 729 3.90 36.21 -20.17
C GLU A 729 5.43 36.29 -20.30
N ARG A 730 6.15 36.41 -19.18
CA ARG A 730 7.62 36.33 -19.16
C ARG A 730 8.14 34.95 -19.56
N VAL A 731 7.43 33.92 -19.13
CA VAL A 731 7.74 32.53 -19.51
C VAL A 731 7.49 32.33 -21.00
N LEU A 732 6.37 32.81 -21.53
CA LEU A 732 6.08 32.77 -22.97
C LEU A 732 7.13 33.50 -23.81
N GLN A 733 7.61 34.66 -23.33
CA GLN A 733 8.70 35.38 -24.01
C GLN A 733 9.98 34.54 -24.03
N THR A 734 10.33 33.89 -22.92
CA THR A 734 11.50 33.01 -22.88
C THR A 734 11.36 31.80 -23.81
N ILE A 735 10.17 31.19 -23.87
CA ILE A 735 9.87 30.11 -24.82
C ILE A 735 10.07 30.61 -26.25
N LYS A 736 9.57 31.80 -26.58
CA LYS A 736 9.73 32.42 -27.91
C LYS A 736 11.20 32.66 -28.26
N ASP A 737 11.99 33.10 -27.29
CA ASP A 737 13.42 33.36 -27.50
C ASP A 737 14.17 32.05 -27.72
N LEU A 738 13.93 31.01 -26.91
CA LEU A 738 14.60 29.72 -27.02
C LEU A 738 14.21 28.97 -28.30
N THR A 739 12.94 29.02 -28.69
CA THR A 739 12.40 28.40 -29.92
C THR A 739 12.78 29.15 -31.21
N ASN A 740 13.54 30.25 -31.11
CA ASN A 740 13.96 31.01 -32.26
C ASN A 740 14.80 30.14 -33.22
N PRO A 741 14.51 30.13 -34.53
CA PRO A 741 15.27 29.35 -35.51
C PRO A 741 16.79 29.56 -35.51
N ILE A 742 17.29 30.70 -34.99
CA ILE A 742 18.74 30.95 -34.85
C ILE A 742 19.46 29.92 -33.96
N PHE A 743 18.71 29.23 -33.10
CA PHE A 743 19.21 28.19 -32.20
C PHE A 743 19.06 26.77 -32.77
N HIS A 744 18.70 26.58 -34.04
CA HIS A 744 18.82 25.28 -34.76
C HIS A 744 18.33 24.05 -33.97
N GLY A 745 17.20 24.19 -33.27
CA GLY A 745 16.59 23.11 -32.48
C GLY A 745 17.37 22.66 -31.24
N ARG A 746 18.47 23.33 -30.90
CA ARG A 746 19.24 23.19 -29.65
C ARG A 746 19.72 21.77 -29.35
N GLU A 747 20.16 21.01 -30.35
CA GLU A 747 20.70 19.66 -30.11
C GLU A 747 21.83 19.71 -29.08
N SER A 748 21.79 18.85 -28.07
CA SER A 748 22.88 18.71 -27.09
C SER A 748 24.23 18.55 -27.79
N THR A 749 25.28 19.12 -27.19
CA THR A 749 26.67 19.24 -27.70
C THR A 749 26.89 20.07 -28.98
N SER A 750 25.83 20.60 -29.60
CA SER A 750 25.95 21.44 -30.80
C SER A 750 26.44 22.87 -30.49
N ALA A 751 26.88 23.60 -31.51
CA ALA A 751 27.19 25.03 -31.38
C ALA A 751 25.94 25.88 -31.01
N ALA A 752 24.74 25.38 -31.24
CA ALA A 752 23.53 26.06 -30.80
C ALA A 752 23.27 25.84 -29.30
N ASP A 753 23.55 24.64 -28.79
CA ASP A 753 23.52 24.34 -27.35
C ASP A 753 24.41 25.30 -26.55
N ALA A 754 25.66 25.47 -26.98
CA ALA A 754 26.60 26.39 -26.34
C ALA A 754 26.09 27.85 -26.32
N ARG A 755 25.53 28.34 -27.44
CA ARG A 755 24.95 29.69 -27.53
C ARG A 755 23.73 29.87 -26.62
N VAL A 756 22.95 28.81 -26.41
CA VAL A 756 21.83 28.85 -25.48
C VAL A 756 22.31 28.89 -24.04
N ALA A 757 23.35 28.13 -23.68
CA ALA A 757 23.97 28.23 -22.35
C ALA A 757 24.48 29.65 -22.07
N GLU A 758 25.12 30.29 -23.04
CA GLU A 758 25.53 31.70 -22.96
C GLU A 758 24.33 32.64 -22.78
N TYR A 759 23.27 32.47 -23.58
CA TYR A 759 22.04 33.26 -23.40
C TYR A 759 21.47 33.10 -21.99
N LEU A 760 21.38 31.87 -21.49
CA LEU A 760 20.84 31.59 -20.16
C LEU A 760 21.73 32.16 -19.04
N SER A 761 23.05 32.14 -19.21
CA SER A 761 23.98 32.79 -18.28
C SER A 761 23.71 34.29 -18.13
N TYR A 762 23.52 35.00 -19.24
CA TYR A 762 23.17 36.42 -19.24
C TYR A 762 21.83 36.67 -18.55
N ARG A 763 20.84 35.79 -18.76
CA ARG A 763 19.53 35.90 -18.10
C ARG A 763 19.63 35.67 -16.58
N MET A 764 20.46 34.72 -16.14
CA MET A 764 20.72 34.48 -14.71
C MET A 764 21.43 35.67 -14.07
N GLU A 765 22.40 36.28 -14.75
CA GLU A 765 23.08 37.50 -14.32
C GLU A 765 22.12 38.71 -14.29
N GLU A 766 21.24 38.87 -15.27
CA GLU A 766 20.22 39.94 -15.32
C GLU A 766 19.21 39.84 -14.16
N ILE A 767 18.81 38.61 -13.82
CA ILE A 767 18.03 38.34 -12.59
C ILE A 767 18.84 38.70 -11.36
N GLY A 768 20.17 38.68 -11.45
CA GLY A 768 21.15 38.96 -10.39
C GLY A 768 21.29 37.81 -9.40
N LEU A 769 21.37 36.60 -9.94
CA LEU A 769 21.95 35.44 -9.27
C LEU A 769 23.48 35.60 -9.19
N PHE A 770 24.15 34.77 -8.39
CA PHE A 770 25.60 34.73 -8.30
C PHE A 770 26.15 33.53 -9.08
N PRO A 771 27.34 33.65 -9.69
CA PRO A 771 28.03 32.49 -10.24
C PRO A 771 28.48 31.55 -9.10
N PRO A 772 28.60 30.25 -9.36
CA PRO A 772 29.02 29.28 -8.35
C PRO A 772 30.48 29.44 -7.88
N GLU A 773 31.35 30.05 -8.69
CA GLU A 773 32.77 30.33 -8.38
C GLU A 773 33.12 31.82 -8.54
N GLY A 774 34.18 32.26 -7.85
CA GLY A 774 34.68 33.64 -7.91
C GLY A 774 35.31 34.09 -9.23
N ASP A 775 35.41 33.22 -10.24
CA ASP A 775 35.89 33.57 -11.59
C ASP A 775 34.86 34.32 -12.44
N GLY A 776 33.60 34.36 -11.97
CA GLY A 776 32.49 35.04 -12.63
C GLY A 776 31.73 34.18 -13.64
N SER A 777 32.11 32.91 -13.84
CA SER A 777 31.48 32.04 -14.84
C SER A 777 30.19 31.41 -14.30
N TYR A 778 29.10 31.58 -15.03
CA TYR A 778 27.85 30.83 -14.82
C TYR A 778 27.79 29.55 -15.63
N ILE A 779 28.81 29.25 -16.45
CA ILE A 779 28.80 28.07 -17.33
C ILE A 779 29.70 26.99 -16.74
N PHE A 780 29.11 25.82 -16.52
CA PHE A 780 29.81 24.59 -16.23
C PHE A 780 29.84 23.70 -17.48
N THR A 781 31.00 23.11 -17.77
CA THR A 781 31.19 22.32 -18.99
C THR A 781 31.71 20.94 -18.67
N VAL A 782 31.09 19.91 -19.26
CA VAL A 782 31.47 18.50 -19.09
C VAL A 782 31.81 17.88 -20.44
N PRO A 783 33.00 17.25 -20.59
CA PRO A 783 33.34 16.54 -21.80
C PRO A 783 32.50 15.28 -21.94
N VAL A 784 31.90 15.12 -23.10
CA VAL A 784 31.07 13.96 -23.43
C VAL A 784 31.34 13.48 -24.84
N GLN A 785 30.84 12.31 -25.17
CA GLN A 785 30.81 11.79 -26.52
C GLN A 785 29.36 11.48 -26.87
N ARG A 786 28.86 12.00 -27.98
CA ARG A 786 27.53 11.72 -28.51
C ARG A 786 27.60 11.31 -29.97
N LEU A 787 26.53 10.65 -30.40
CA LEU A 787 26.29 10.29 -31.79
C LEU A 787 25.30 11.28 -32.39
N HIS A 788 25.65 11.77 -33.59
CA HIS A 788 24.85 12.69 -34.39
C HIS A 788 24.56 12.09 -35.76
N LEU A 789 23.32 12.19 -36.22
CA LEU A 789 22.96 11.77 -37.57
C LEU A 789 23.60 12.71 -38.60
N ILE A 790 24.35 12.14 -39.55
CA ILE A 790 25.01 12.91 -40.62
C ILE A 790 24.20 12.93 -41.92
N ALA A 791 23.22 12.03 -42.06
CA ALA A 791 22.34 11.96 -43.20
C ALA A 791 20.95 11.46 -42.79
N GLN A 792 19.93 11.79 -43.60
CA GLN A 792 18.59 11.27 -43.40
C GLN A 792 18.61 9.73 -43.54
N PRO A 793 18.06 8.97 -42.58
CA PRO A 793 17.94 7.53 -42.70
C PRO A 793 17.21 7.13 -43.99
N LYS A 794 17.65 6.05 -44.63
CA LYS A 794 16.99 5.50 -45.83
C LYS A 794 16.56 4.07 -45.59
N LEU A 795 15.39 3.74 -46.11
CA LEU A 795 14.85 2.39 -46.14
C LEU A 795 14.32 2.14 -47.55
N VAL A 796 14.82 1.10 -48.20
CA VAL A 796 14.55 0.81 -49.60
C VAL A 796 14.23 -0.67 -49.76
N LEU A 797 13.19 -0.98 -50.53
CA LEU A 797 12.87 -2.32 -50.98
C LEU A 797 13.55 -2.59 -52.32
N LEU A 798 14.27 -3.69 -52.42
CA LEU A 798 15.03 -4.11 -53.60
C LEU A 798 14.41 -5.34 -54.26
N ASP A 799 14.60 -5.47 -55.57
CA ASP A 799 14.27 -6.69 -56.32
C ASP A 799 15.40 -7.75 -56.23
N GLU A 800 15.19 -8.92 -56.84
CA GLU A 800 16.16 -10.02 -56.87
C GLU A 800 17.50 -9.68 -57.57
N ASN A 801 17.59 -8.54 -58.27
CA ASN A 801 18.79 -8.04 -58.95
C ASN A 801 19.36 -6.77 -58.29
N ASP A 802 19.05 -6.53 -57.02
CA ASP A 802 19.44 -5.34 -56.24
C ASP A 802 18.97 -4.01 -56.84
N ARG A 803 17.87 -4.00 -57.61
CA ARG A 803 17.27 -2.76 -58.14
C ARG A 803 16.20 -2.25 -57.20
N GLU A 804 16.18 -0.94 -57.00
CA GLU A 804 15.17 -0.26 -56.19
C GLU A 804 13.75 -0.49 -56.76
N LEU A 805 12.91 -1.17 -55.98
CA LEU A 805 11.47 -1.33 -56.23
C LEU A 805 10.69 -0.16 -55.64
N LYS A 806 11.02 0.22 -54.40
CA LYS A 806 10.35 1.30 -53.67
C LYS A 806 11.27 1.87 -52.60
N SER A 807 11.50 3.17 -52.63
CA SER A 807 12.03 3.92 -51.48
C SER A 807 10.87 4.38 -50.59
N PHE A 808 11.04 4.22 -49.28
CA PHE A 808 10.08 4.67 -48.29
C PHE A 808 10.38 6.09 -47.80
N VAL A 809 9.37 6.80 -47.31
CA VAL A 809 9.49 8.17 -46.82
C VAL A 809 9.76 8.18 -45.32
N TYR A 810 10.90 8.74 -44.91
CA TYR A 810 11.28 8.90 -43.52
C TYR A 810 10.26 9.77 -42.74
N ARG A 811 9.97 9.39 -41.49
CA ARG A 811 8.95 9.97 -40.58
C ARG A 811 7.49 9.86 -41.06
N LYS A 812 7.22 9.14 -42.14
CA LYS A 812 5.88 8.84 -42.65
C LYS A 812 5.63 7.34 -42.79
N ASP A 813 6.50 6.68 -43.55
CA ASP A 813 6.42 5.24 -43.80
C ASP A 813 7.26 4.47 -42.76
N PHE A 814 8.40 5.05 -42.39
CA PHE A 814 9.32 4.49 -41.39
C PHE A 814 10.02 5.57 -40.58
N ALA A 815 10.56 5.22 -39.41
CA ALA A 815 11.44 6.04 -38.60
C ALA A 815 12.57 5.20 -38.02
N ASP A 816 13.68 5.83 -37.69
CA ASP A 816 14.80 5.19 -37.01
C ASP A 816 14.50 4.91 -35.54
N TYR A 817 15.14 3.88 -34.99
CA TYR A 817 15.04 3.53 -33.57
C TYR A 817 16.28 3.99 -32.82
N ALA A 818 16.19 5.12 -32.11
CA ALA A 818 17.28 5.64 -31.26
C ALA A 818 17.18 5.14 -29.80
N GLY A 819 17.16 3.82 -29.59
CA GLY A 819 17.16 3.21 -28.25
C GLY A 819 18.56 2.76 -27.79
N VAL A 820 18.63 1.97 -26.70
CA VAL A 820 19.89 1.57 -26.03
C VAL A 820 20.77 0.62 -26.85
N SER A 821 20.20 -0.04 -27.86
CA SER A 821 20.98 -0.83 -28.81
C SER A 821 21.46 0.10 -29.93
N MET A 822 22.77 0.28 -30.07
CA MET A 822 23.35 1.13 -31.12
C MET A 822 23.01 0.60 -32.52
N THR A 823 22.34 1.43 -33.32
CA THR A 823 21.90 1.07 -34.67
C THR A 823 22.32 2.08 -35.73
N PHE A 824 23.59 2.07 -36.12
CA PHE A 824 24.09 2.88 -37.23
C PHE A 824 24.98 2.03 -38.16
N GLY A 825 25.07 2.46 -39.42
CA GLY A 825 25.68 1.73 -40.53
C GLY A 825 24.69 1.51 -41.68
N GLU A 826 25.11 0.66 -42.62
CA GLU A 826 24.27 0.19 -43.72
C GLU A 826 24.17 -1.32 -43.63
N ASN A 827 22.97 -1.86 -43.79
CA ASN A 827 22.75 -3.30 -43.79
C ASN A 827 21.59 -3.64 -44.72
N GLN A 828 21.57 -4.85 -45.25
CA GLN A 828 20.45 -5.37 -46.03
C GLN A 828 20.13 -6.81 -45.63
N GLY A 829 18.87 -7.19 -45.77
CA GLY A 829 18.43 -8.56 -45.48
C GLY A 829 17.12 -8.90 -46.14
N SER A 830 16.90 -10.20 -46.41
CA SER A 830 15.61 -10.67 -46.94
C SER A 830 14.53 -10.55 -45.86
N ILE A 831 13.36 -10.01 -46.21
CA ILE A 831 12.24 -9.83 -45.29
C ILE A 831 11.78 -11.17 -44.74
N ILE A 832 11.56 -11.23 -43.42
CA ILE A 832 10.85 -12.34 -42.78
C ILE A 832 9.89 -11.79 -41.72
N GLY A 833 8.62 -12.11 -41.84
CA GLY A 833 7.63 -11.83 -40.80
C GLY A 833 7.79 -12.82 -39.66
N LEU A 834 7.84 -12.33 -38.42
CA LEU A 834 8.01 -13.15 -37.23
C LEU A 834 6.83 -12.95 -36.28
N ALA A 835 6.12 -14.03 -35.99
CA ALA A 835 5.11 -14.10 -34.95
C ALA A 835 5.64 -14.96 -33.80
N ILE A 836 5.49 -14.47 -32.57
CA ILE A 836 5.98 -15.14 -31.36
C ILE A 836 4.77 -15.42 -30.48
N GLY A 837 4.67 -16.64 -29.95
CA GLY A 837 3.63 -16.98 -29.00
C GLY A 837 3.73 -16.19 -27.67
N PRO A 838 2.75 -16.37 -26.77
CA PRO A 838 2.74 -15.71 -25.46
C PRO A 838 4.05 -15.90 -24.68
N ALA A 839 4.43 -14.94 -23.84
CA ALA A 839 5.64 -15.03 -23.04
C ALA A 839 5.63 -16.26 -22.13
N SER A 840 6.60 -17.17 -22.34
CA SER A 840 6.71 -18.43 -21.61
C SER A 840 7.32 -18.27 -20.22
N GLY A 841 7.93 -17.11 -19.92
CA GLY A 841 8.75 -16.90 -18.72
C GLY A 841 10.08 -17.67 -18.72
N ASP A 842 10.31 -18.55 -19.69
CA ASP A 842 11.57 -19.25 -19.97
C ASP A 842 12.22 -18.68 -21.23
N THR A 843 12.98 -17.62 -21.04
CA THR A 843 13.68 -16.89 -22.12
C THR A 843 14.69 -17.75 -22.87
N SER A 844 15.11 -18.91 -22.35
CA SER A 844 16.11 -19.77 -22.98
C SER A 844 15.56 -20.56 -24.17
N LYS A 845 14.30 -21.02 -24.11
CA LYS A 845 13.64 -21.70 -25.23
C LYS A 845 13.33 -20.75 -26.37
N GLU A 846 12.78 -19.58 -26.04
CA GLU A 846 12.53 -18.51 -27.02
C GLU A 846 13.84 -18.10 -27.71
N LEU A 847 14.90 -17.87 -26.93
CA LEU A 847 16.23 -17.58 -27.46
C LEU A 847 16.77 -18.69 -28.37
N SER A 848 16.57 -19.96 -28.00
CA SER A 848 17.00 -21.11 -28.80
C SER A 848 16.22 -21.24 -30.11
N ALA A 849 14.90 -21.02 -30.07
CA ALA A 849 14.05 -21.07 -31.26
C ALA A 849 14.39 -19.93 -32.23
N ILE A 850 14.56 -18.71 -31.71
CA ILE A 850 14.91 -17.54 -32.53
C ILE A 850 16.32 -17.64 -33.08
N SER A 851 17.29 -18.11 -32.29
CA SER A 851 18.67 -18.32 -32.77
C SER A 851 18.77 -19.42 -33.84
N ALA A 852 17.87 -20.40 -33.84
CA ALA A 852 17.79 -21.42 -34.88
C ALA A 852 17.38 -20.86 -36.26
N LEU A 853 16.74 -19.68 -36.32
CA LEU A 853 16.33 -19.04 -37.57
C LEU A 853 17.48 -18.36 -38.33
N SER A 854 18.71 -18.31 -37.76
CA SER A 854 19.88 -17.69 -38.40
C SER A 854 19.59 -16.29 -38.97
N LEU A 855 19.17 -15.36 -38.12
CA LEU A 855 18.61 -14.06 -38.53
C LEU A 855 19.63 -13.03 -39.04
N SER A 856 20.93 -13.34 -39.06
CA SER A 856 22.00 -12.37 -39.32
C SER A 856 21.95 -11.71 -40.71
N ASP A 857 21.37 -12.39 -41.70
CA ASP A 857 21.18 -11.90 -43.08
C ASP A 857 19.71 -11.53 -43.38
N LYS A 858 18.87 -11.42 -42.34
CA LYS A 858 17.42 -11.22 -42.44
C LYS A 858 16.99 -9.84 -41.97
N ALA A 859 15.93 -9.33 -42.59
CA ALA A 859 15.17 -8.17 -42.14
C ALA A 859 13.90 -8.66 -41.43
N VAL A 860 13.95 -8.72 -40.10
CA VAL A 860 12.89 -9.31 -39.26
C VAL A 860 11.78 -8.29 -39.02
N LEU A 861 10.59 -8.57 -39.52
CA LEU A 861 9.40 -7.76 -39.30
C LEU A 861 8.58 -8.32 -38.15
N ILE A 862 8.30 -7.49 -37.13
CA ILE A 862 7.67 -7.92 -35.88
C ILE A 862 6.73 -6.85 -35.30
N ARG A 863 5.70 -7.26 -34.56
CA ARG A 863 4.82 -6.36 -33.80
C ARG A 863 5.56 -5.69 -32.63
N GLU A 864 5.21 -4.44 -32.33
CA GLU A 864 5.81 -3.64 -31.23
C GLU A 864 5.82 -4.39 -29.89
N LYS A 865 4.69 -5.02 -29.52
CA LYS A 865 4.55 -5.81 -28.28
C LYS A 865 5.59 -6.94 -28.11
N ASP A 866 6.15 -7.45 -29.21
CA ASP A 866 7.07 -8.58 -29.22
C ASP A 866 8.54 -8.18 -29.51
N TYR A 867 8.82 -6.91 -29.80
CA TYR A 867 10.18 -6.43 -30.06
C TYR A 867 11.14 -6.61 -28.87
N GLY A 868 10.63 -6.52 -27.63
CA GLY A 868 11.41 -6.71 -26.40
C GLY A 868 11.85 -8.16 -26.11
N ARG A 869 11.52 -9.12 -26.98
CA ARG A 869 11.80 -10.55 -26.74
C ARG A 869 13.28 -10.91 -26.94
N PRO A 870 13.85 -11.79 -26.10
CA PRO A 870 15.25 -12.19 -26.19
C PRO A 870 15.55 -13.01 -27.46
N GLY A 871 16.65 -12.72 -28.14
CA GLY A 871 17.14 -13.48 -29.31
C GLY A 871 17.01 -12.74 -30.65
N LEU A 872 16.11 -11.76 -30.74
CA LEU A 872 16.00 -10.85 -31.90
C LEU A 872 17.28 -10.04 -32.14
N LYS A 873 18.13 -9.96 -31.11
CA LYS A 873 19.49 -9.42 -31.13
C LYS A 873 20.43 -10.08 -32.14
N THR A 874 20.04 -11.14 -32.85
CA THR A 874 20.90 -11.74 -33.90
C THR A 874 20.52 -11.32 -35.31
N ALA A 875 19.45 -10.52 -35.47
CA ALA A 875 18.96 -10.06 -36.76
C ALA A 875 19.87 -8.99 -37.39
N GLY A 876 19.98 -9.00 -38.73
CA GLY A 876 20.68 -7.97 -39.49
C GLY A 876 19.91 -6.64 -39.53
N LEU A 877 18.61 -6.70 -39.85
CA LEU A 877 17.67 -5.60 -39.68
C LEU A 877 16.46 -6.03 -38.86
N ILE A 878 15.90 -5.09 -38.10
CA ILE A 878 14.64 -5.27 -37.38
C ILE A 878 13.67 -4.17 -37.81
N LEU A 879 12.47 -4.57 -38.21
CA LEU A 879 11.39 -3.70 -38.65
C LEU A 879 10.24 -3.87 -37.66
N VAL A 880 10.06 -2.89 -36.79
CA VAL A 880 9.04 -2.93 -35.75
C VAL A 880 7.80 -2.21 -36.24
N VAL A 881 6.68 -2.92 -36.31
CA VAL A 881 5.39 -2.34 -36.69
C VAL A 881 4.87 -1.55 -35.50
N ALA A 882 4.80 -0.23 -35.67
CA ALA A 882 4.35 0.69 -34.63
C ALA A 882 2.84 0.54 -34.38
N ASP A 883 2.44 0.50 -33.10
CA ASP A 883 1.02 0.42 -32.71
C ASP A 883 0.28 1.76 -32.86
N ASP A 884 1.03 2.88 -32.92
CA ASP A 884 0.51 4.25 -33.11
C ASP A 884 1.33 5.03 -34.15
N GLU A 885 0.67 5.86 -34.95
CA GLU A 885 1.30 6.72 -35.96
C GLU A 885 2.23 7.77 -35.34
N ILE A 886 2.00 8.16 -34.09
CA ILE A 886 2.82 9.16 -33.37
C ILE A 886 4.27 8.65 -33.21
N SER A 887 4.48 7.35 -33.02
CA SER A 887 5.81 6.74 -32.85
C SER A 887 6.73 6.99 -34.05
N LEU A 888 6.18 7.13 -35.25
CA LEU A 888 6.94 7.44 -36.46
C LEU A 888 7.32 8.92 -36.56
N GLN A 889 6.52 9.81 -35.96
CA GLN A 889 6.73 11.26 -36.00
C GLN A 889 7.72 11.75 -34.92
N GLN A 890 7.89 11.00 -33.84
CA GLN A 890 8.77 11.35 -32.72
C GLN A 890 10.26 11.15 -33.02
N LYS A 891 11.05 12.23 -33.05
CA LYS A 891 12.51 12.15 -33.16
C LYS A 891 13.12 11.86 -31.79
N LYS A 892 14.04 10.90 -31.73
CA LYS A 892 14.78 10.55 -30.52
C LYS A 892 16.27 10.65 -30.83
N LEU A 893 17.05 11.07 -29.85
CA LEU A 893 18.50 11.18 -29.96
C LEU A 893 19.18 9.88 -29.51
N TYR A 894 20.34 9.57 -30.10
CA TYR A 894 21.08 8.34 -29.83
C TYR A 894 21.91 8.43 -28.54
N TYR A 895 22.01 7.31 -27.82
CA TYR A 895 22.79 7.20 -26.57
C TYR A 895 24.17 6.58 -26.83
N LEU A 896 25.13 6.87 -25.95
CA LEU A 896 26.45 6.22 -25.97
C LEU A 896 26.54 5.16 -24.86
N THR A 897 26.14 3.92 -25.17
CA THR A 897 26.29 2.77 -24.27
C THR A 897 27.30 1.79 -24.85
N TYR A 898 28.23 1.29 -24.03
CA TYR A 898 29.10 0.19 -24.42
C TYR A 898 28.22 -1.00 -24.89
N TRP A 899 28.64 -1.71 -25.95
CA TRP A 899 28.17 -3.03 -26.41
C TRP A 899 27.39 -3.12 -27.75
N HIS A 900 28.14 -3.59 -28.75
CA HIS A 900 27.81 -4.19 -30.08
C HIS A 900 27.63 -3.27 -31.31
N PRO A 901 28.39 -3.52 -32.41
CA PRO A 901 28.25 -2.84 -33.70
C PRO A 901 27.17 -3.47 -34.61
N GLU A 902 26.56 -2.64 -35.47
CA GLU A 902 25.87 -3.00 -36.73
C GLU A 902 24.54 -3.76 -36.68
N ARG A 903 23.51 -3.24 -36.01
CA ARG A 903 22.12 -3.71 -36.20
C ARG A 903 21.26 -2.55 -36.61
N LEU A 904 20.49 -2.60 -37.69
CA LEU A 904 19.60 -1.49 -38.03
C LEU A 904 18.18 -1.80 -37.57
N THR A 905 17.59 -0.91 -36.77
CA THR A 905 16.20 -1.04 -36.32
C THR A 905 15.39 0.15 -36.79
N PHE A 906 14.23 -0.13 -37.39
CA PHE A 906 13.30 0.87 -37.87
C PHE A 906 11.90 0.62 -37.33
N TRP A 907 11.21 1.68 -36.93
CA TRP A 907 9.76 1.68 -36.82
C TRP A 907 9.16 1.79 -38.22
N ILE A 908 8.10 1.04 -38.51
CA ILE A 908 7.34 1.12 -39.76
C ILE A 908 5.84 1.19 -39.49
N ASN A 909 5.07 1.82 -40.37
CA ASN A 909 3.61 1.77 -40.31
C ASN A 909 3.05 0.44 -40.85
N GLU A 910 1.78 0.15 -40.53
CA GLU A 910 1.13 -1.09 -40.97
C GLU A 910 1.04 -1.24 -42.50
N GLU A 911 0.88 -0.13 -43.24
CA GLU A 911 0.83 -0.15 -44.70
C GLU A 911 2.16 -0.59 -45.31
N THR A 912 3.27 -0.07 -44.78
CA THR A 912 4.64 -0.44 -45.17
C THR A 912 4.93 -1.88 -44.80
N ALA A 913 4.51 -2.31 -43.61
CA ALA A 913 4.68 -3.67 -43.15
C ALA A 913 3.95 -4.68 -44.06
N ASN A 914 2.68 -4.43 -44.38
CA ASN A 914 1.91 -5.27 -45.30
C ASN A 914 2.53 -5.31 -46.69
N LEU A 915 2.98 -4.17 -47.23
CA LEU A 915 3.64 -4.13 -48.53
C LEU A 915 4.94 -4.95 -48.57
N MET A 916 5.71 -4.94 -47.48
CA MET A 916 6.90 -5.78 -47.33
C MET A 916 6.54 -7.26 -47.21
N LEU A 917 5.56 -7.62 -46.37
CA LEU A 917 5.13 -9.01 -46.18
C LEU A 917 4.50 -9.62 -47.43
N MET A 918 3.85 -8.83 -48.29
CA MET A 918 3.32 -9.31 -49.57
C MET A 918 4.41 -9.93 -50.45
N THR A 919 5.66 -9.49 -50.33
CA THR A 919 6.79 -10.08 -51.07
C THR A 919 7.21 -11.46 -50.54
N ALA A 920 6.79 -11.80 -49.33
CA ALA A 920 6.96 -13.09 -48.67
C ALA A 920 5.70 -13.97 -48.77
N ASP A 921 4.75 -13.61 -49.63
CA ASP A 921 3.41 -14.23 -49.75
C ASP A 921 2.62 -14.22 -48.42
N SER A 922 2.78 -13.16 -47.62
CA SER A 922 2.16 -13.03 -46.29
C SER A 922 1.57 -11.63 -46.03
N ASP A 923 0.87 -11.45 -44.91
CA ASP A 923 0.39 -10.15 -44.42
C ASP A 923 0.36 -10.08 -42.88
N LEU A 924 0.07 -8.90 -42.32
CA LEU A 924 0.00 -8.74 -40.86
C LEU A 924 -1.14 -9.52 -40.21
N ASN A 925 -2.26 -9.75 -40.92
CA ASN A 925 -3.37 -10.52 -40.37
C ASN A 925 -3.00 -12.00 -40.22
N GLU A 926 -2.22 -12.54 -41.16
CA GLU A 926 -1.66 -13.89 -41.04
C GLU A 926 -0.72 -13.98 -39.84
N LEU A 927 0.21 -13.02 -39.67
CA LEU A 927 1.09 -13.00 -38.50
C LEU A 927 0.32 -12.93 -37.18
N ASP A 928 -0.74 -12.12 -37.11
CA ASP A 928 -1.57 -12.02 -35.90
C ASP A 928 -2.41 -13.29 -35.66
N GLN A 929 -2.90 -13.94 -36.73
CA GLN A 929 -3.60 -15.22 -36.63
C GLN A 929 -2.67 -16.33 -36.15
N GLU A 930 -1.48 -16.44 -36.75
CA GLU A 930 -0.46 -17.40 -36.33
C GLU A 930 -0.02 -17.12 -34.89
N ALA A 931 0.25 -15.87 -34.52
CA ALA A 931 0.56 -15.49 -33.14
C ALA A 931 -0.52 -15.93 -32.13
N ALA A 932 -1.80 -15.88 -32.52
CA ALA A 932 -2.91 -16.33 -31.68
C ALA A 932 -2.99 -17.87 -31.56
N HIS A 933 -2.42 -18.60 -32.50
CA HIS A 933 -2.39 -20.07 -32.52
C HIS A 933 -1.11 -20.67 -31.91
N LEU A 934 -0.02 -19.89 -31.84
CA LEU A 934 1.25 -20.30 -31.23
C LEU A 934 1.15 -20.45 -29.71
N LYS A 935 1.76 -21.52 -29.19
CA LYS A 935 1.95 -21.69 -27.74
C LYS A 935 3.16 -20.91 -27.25
N ALA A 936 3.29 -20.80 -25.93
CA ALA A 936 4.41 -20.11 -25.32
C ALA A 936 5.76 -20.76 -25.70
N GLY A 937 6.68 -19.96 -26.25
CA GLY A 937 7.97 -20.42 -26.77
C GLY A 937 7.95 -21.00 -28.19
N GLU A 938 6.78 -21.10 -28.84
CA GLU A 938 6.69 -21.39 -30.27
C GLU A 938 6.81 -20.09 -31.08
N ILE A 939 7.39 -20.20 -32.27
CA ILE A 939 7.57 -19.09 -33.21
C ILE A 939 7.08 -19.51 -34.59
N PHE A 940 6.51 -18.57 -35.32
CA PHE A 940 6.20 -18.68 -36.72
C PHE A 940 7.04 -17.66 -37.47
N ALA A 941 7.63 -18.09 -38.58
CA ALA A 941 8.37 -17.23 -39.48
C ALA A 941 7.84 -17.45 -40.90
N THR A 942 7.62 -16.36 -41.64
CA THR A 942 7.16 -16.44 -43.03
C THR A 942 8.26 -17.01 -43.94
N ASN A 943 7.94 -17.22 -45.22
CA ASN A 943 8.98 -17.38 -46.23
C ASN A 943 9.82 -16.09 -46.32
N ALA A 944 11.04 -16.22 -46.87
CA ALA A 944 11.86 -15.06 -47.16
C ALA A 944 11.26 -14.28 -48.34
N GLY A 945 11.00 -12.99 -48.13
CA GLY A 945 10.53 -12.08 -49.18
C GLY A 945 11.66 -11.35 -49.89
N ALA A 946 11.32 -10.21 -50.47
CA ALA A 946 12.27 -9.30 -51.10
C ALA A 946 13.33 -8.78 -50.12
N ILE A 947 14.41 -8.22 -50.66
CA ILE A 947 15.50 -7.66 -49.86
C ILE A 947 15.13 -6.24 -49.43
N VAL A 948 15.33 -5.93 -48.16
CA VAL A 948 15.25 -4.56 -47.64
C VAL A 948 16.65 -4.09 -47.29
N GLN A 949 17.00 -2.92 -47.80
CA GLN A 949 18.22 -2.22 -47.45
C GLN A 949 17.88 -1.02 -46.57
N GLY A 950 18.59 -0.92 -45.44
CA GLY A 950 18.50 0.20 -44.51
C GLY A 950 19.83 0.91 -44.37
N SER A 951 19.79 2.22 -44.13
CA SER A 951 20.96 3.01 -43.73
C SER A 951 20.58 3.99 -42.64
N ILE A 952 21.39 4.01 -41.58
CA ILE A 952 21.37 5.03 -40.53
C ILE A 952 22.81 5.49 -40.37
N LEU A 953 23.14 6.67 -40.88
CA LEU A 953 24.51 7.18 -40.83
C LEU A 953 24.65 8.16 -39.67
N ALA A 954 25.51 7.83 -38.72
CA ALA A 954 25.84 8.65 -37.57
C ALA A 954 27.36 8.77 -37.40
N GLU A 955 27.81 9.92 -36.89
CA GLU A 955 29.20 10.18 -36.53
C GLU A 955 29.29 10.51 -35.04
N GLN A 956 30.42 10.13 -34.44
CA GLN A 956 30.75 10.42 -33.05
C GLN A 956 31.71 11.61 -32.99
N GLY A 957 31.37 12.67 -32.27
CA GLY A 957 32.30 13.77 -32.04
C GLY A 957 33.38 13.40 -31.02
N ASN A 958 34.61 13.85 -31.29
CA ASN A 958 35.79 13.53 -30.47
C ASN A 958 36.03 14.51 -29.31
N ASP A 959 35.52 15.75 -29.40
CA ASP A 959 35.74 16.84 -28.44
C ASP A 959 34.42 17.59 -28.10
N GLU A 960 33.37 16.82 -27.81
CA GLU A 960 32.06 17.39 -27.51
C GLU A 960 31.92 17.79 -26.04
N MET A 961 31.21 18.90 -25.82
CA MET A 961 31.04 19.53 -24.53
C MET A 961 29.56 19.77 -24.25
N ILE A 962 29.07 19.29 -23.11
CA ILE A 962 27.77 19.72 -22.56
C ILE A 962 28.00 20.96 -21.73
N ASN A 963 27.18 21.98 -21.97
CA ASN A 963 27.20 23.21 -21.18
C ASN A 963 25.99 23.22 -20.23
N MET A 964 26.19 23.81 -19.05
CA MET A 964 25.14 24.01 -18.06
C MET A 964 25.24 25.43 -17.57
N ALA A 965 24.13 26.17 -17.60
CA ALA A 965 24.05 27.49 -16.99
C ALA A 965 23.60 27.33 -15.52
N ILE A 966 24.40 27.83 -14.59
CA ILE A 966 24.26 27.65 -13.16
C ILE A 966 24.26 29.02 -12.47
N GLY A 967 23.19 29.30 -11.73
CA GLY A 967 23.07 30.51 -10.92
C GLY A 967 22.70 30.19 -9.49
N VAL A 968 23.35 30.86 -8.53
CA VAL A 968 23.20 30.63 -7.09
C VAL A 968 22.46 31.81 -6.46
N LEU A 969 21.45 31.52 -5.63
CA LEU A 969 20.78 32.46 -4.76
C LEU A 969 21.11 32.10 -3.30
N PRO A 970 22.02 32.84 -2.64
CA PRO A 970 22.42 32.56 -1.26
C PRO A 970 21.25 32.63 -0.27
N GLY A 971 21.28 31.77 0.75
CA GLY A 971 20.32 31.80 1.85
C GLY A 971 20.68 32.83 2.93
N GLU A 972 19.69 33.30 3.67
CA GLU A 972 19.92 34.16 4.85
C GLU A 972 20.01 33.35 6.17
N GLY A 973 19.99 32.01 6.09
CA GLY A 973 19.82 31.11 7.24
C GLY A 973 20.91 31.20 8.32
N ALA A 974 22.13 31.60 7.96
CA ALA A 974 23.26 31.72 8.89
C ALA A 974 23.07 32.85 9.92
N LEU A 975 22.22 33.84 9.63
CA LEU A 975 22.03 35.03 10.47
C LEU A 975 21.03 34.82 11.63
N MET A 976 20.38 33.66 11.74
CA MET A 976 19.19 33.46 12.60
C MET A 976 19.41 32.79 13.97
N GLY A 977 20.65 32.41 14.35
CA GLY A 977 20.99 31.88 15.68
C GLY A 977 20.25 30.58 16.10
N ASP A 978 20.44 30.12 17.36
CA ASP A 978 20.05 28.81 17.95
C ASP A 978 18.61 28.28 17.73
N ARG A 979 17.71 29.02 17.06
CA ARG A 979 16.38 28.55 16.65
C ARG A 979 16.29 28.08 15.20
N GLY A 980 17.37 28.22 14.42
CA GLY A 980 17.55 27.65 13.09
C GLY A 980 19.00 27.20 12.95
N ILE A 981 19.24 25.90 13.05
CA ILE A 981 20.53 25.30 12.69
C ILE A 981 20.81 25.74 11.25
N SER A 982 21.94 26.43 11.01
CA SER A 982 22.26 27.23 9.81
C SER A 982 21.80 26.58 8.48
N MET A 983 20.58 26.92 8.03
CA MET A 983 19.99 26.41 6.78
C MET A 983 20.75 26.91 5.54
N ASP A 984 21.62 27.90 5.71
CA ASP A 984 22.43 28.42 4.61
C ASP A 984 23.37 27.35 4.06
N THR A 985 23.82 26.41 4.89
CA THR A 985 24.65 25.25 4.49
C THR A 985 23.87 24.15 3.76
N GLU A 986 22.56 24.28 3.61
CA GLU A 986 21.73 23.37 2.82
C GLU A 986 21.44 24.00 1.45
N VAL A 987 21.19 23.17 0.44
CA VAL A 987 20.89 23.62 -0.94
C VAL A 987 19.62 22.98 -1.49
N THR A 988 18.77 23.79 -2.12
CA THR A 988 17.70 23.35 -3.03
C THR A 988 18.19 23.49 -4.47
N ILE A 989 18.17 22.43 -5.27
CA ILE A 989 18.48 22.52 -6.70
C ILE A 989 17.16 22.60 -7.49
N ILE A 990 17.01 23.61 -8.33
CA ILE A 990 15.89 23.73 -9.27
C ILE A 990 16.47 23.65 -10.67
N SER A 991 16.06 22.64 -11.43
CA SER A 991 16.63 22.31 -12.72
C SER A 991 15.60 22.16 -13.82
N ALA A 992 16.03 22.45 -15.04
CA ALA A 992 15.30 22.20 -16.27
C ALA A 992 16.30 21.99 -17.41
N TYR A 993 16.07 21.01 -18.26
CA TYR A 993 16.88 20.85 -19.47
C TYR A 993 16.43 21.82 -20.56
N TYR A 994 17.38 22.36 -21.32
CA TYR A 994 17.14 23.32 -22.40
C TYR A 994 17.43 22.76 -23.79
N ASP A 995 18.14 21.63 -23.86
CA ASP A 995 18.46 20.99 -25.13
C ASP A 995 17.19 20.47 -25.80
N GLY A 996 17.21 20.59 -27.12
CA GLY A 996 16.20 20.08 -28.00
C GLY A 996 16.73 18.94 -28.87
N LEU A 997 15.92 18.51 -29.82
CA LEU A 997 16.29 17.46 -30.75
C LEU A 997 17.19 17.93 -31.90
N GLY A 998 17.41 19.23 -32.07
CA GLY A 998 18.17 19.77 -33.20
C GLY A 998 17.47 19.76 -34.55
N ASP A 999 18.12 20.38 -35.53
CA ASP A 999 17.75 20.26 -36.94
C ASP A 999 17.93 18.82 -37.43
N GLN A 1000 17.07 18.38 -38.35
CA GLN A 1000 17.33 17.16 -39.11
C GLN A 1000 18.26 17.45 -40.31
N PRO A 1001 18.97 16.42 -40.82
CA PRO A 1001 19.76 16.55 -42.05
C PRO A 1001 18.97 17.03 -43.28
N ASP A 1002 17.64 16.93 -43.27
CA ASP A 1002 16.74 17.43 -44.31
C ASP A 1002 16.25 18.88 -44.08
N GLY A 1003 16.69 19.52 -42.99
CA GLY A 1003 16.36 20.90 -42.63
C GLY A 1003 15.08 21.05 -41.80
N VAL A 1004 14.42 19.97 -41.38
CA VAL A 1004 13.26 20.05 -40.49
C VAL A 1004 13.71 20.46 -39.07
N LEU A 1005 13.15 21.57 -38.57
CA LEU A 1005 13.41 22.11 -37.24
C LEU A 1005 12.48 21.49 -36.20
N TYR A 1006 13.04 21.06 -35.07
CA TYR A 1006 12.32 20.62 -33.88
C TYR A 1006 12.46 21.69 -32.78
N PRO A 1007 11.44 22.54 -32.55
CA PRO A 1007 11.62 23.74 -31.75
C PRO A 1007 11.59 23.50 -30.23
N GLY A 1008 11.00 22.41 -29.72
CA GLY A 1008 11.01 22.07 -28.29
C GLY A 1008 10.28 23.06 -27.38
N ALA A 1009 9.20 23.70 -27.85
CA ALA A 1009 8.57 24.80 -27.12
C ALA A 1009 8.02 24.42 -25.74
N ASN A 1010 7.37 23.26 -25.63
CA ASN A 1010 6.85 22.76 -24.37
C ASN A 1010 7.89 21.88 -23.68
N ASP A 1011 8.43 20.88 -24.39
CA ASP A 1011 9.24 19.80 -23.82
C ASP A 1011 10.35 20.32 -22.89
N ASN A 1012 11.19 21.20 -23.42
CA ASN A 1012 12.32 21.81 -22.72
C ASN A 1012 12.10 23.31 -22.41
N ALA A 1013 11.78 24.14 -23.42
CA ALA A 1013 11.78 25.61 -23.26
C ALA A 1013 10.78 26.12 -22.21
N SER A 1014 9.63 25.45 -22.03
CA SER A 1014 8.65 25.82 -21.01
C SER A 1014 9.15 25.59 -19.57
N GLY A 1015 9.97 24.56 -19.36
CA GLY A 1015 10.62 24.27 -18.10
C GLY A 1015 11.64 25.34 -17.74
N VAL A 1016 12.52 25.67 -18.69
CA VAL A 1016 13.57 26.70 -18.53
C VAL A 1016 12.98 28.09 -18.30
N GLY A 1017 11.95 28.47 -19.07
CA GLY A 1017 11.25 29.74 -18.85
C GLY A 1017 10.62 29.82 -17.47
N THR A 1018 10.05 28.71 -16.98
CA THR A 1018 9.49 28.62 -15.63
C THR A 1018 10.60 28.72 -14.57
N LEU A 1019 11.75 28.07 -14.78
CA LEU A 1019 12.92 28.13 -13.90
C LEU A 1019 13.43 29.58 -13.73
N LEU A 1020 13.58 30.34 -14.81
CA LEU A 1020 14.03 31.74 -14.75
C LEU A 1020 13.02 32.64 -14.02
N GLU A 1021 11.72 32.45 -14.26
CA GLU A 1021 10.69 33.23 -13.56
C GLU A 1021 10.61 32.86 -12.07
N LEU A 1022 10.84 31.59 -11.71
CA LEU A 1022 10.98 31.17 -10.31
C LEU A 1022 12.19 31.84 -9.64
N ALA A 1023 13.34 31.88 -10.31
CA ALA A 1023 14.53 32.54 -9.79
C ALA A 1023 14.28 34.02 -9.48
N ARG A 1024 13.64 34.73 -10.40
CA ARG A 1024 13.24 36.13 -10.20
C ARG A 1024 12.29 36.30 -9.03
N LEU A 1025 11.24 35.48 -8.94
CA LEU A 1025 10.24 35.56 -7.86
C LEU A 1025 10.82 35.21 -6.49
N LEU A 1026 11.74 34.25 -6.41
CA LEU A 1026 12.39 33.87 -5.15
C LEU A 1026 13.32 34.98 -4.67
N LYS A 1027 14.05 35.62 -5.59
CA LYS A 1027 14.89 36.78 -5.28
C LYS A 1027 14.08 38.01 -4.85
N ASP A 1028 13.01 38.34 -5.58
CA ASP A 1028 12.17 39.50 -5.32
C ASP A 1028 11.14 39.27 -4.19
N SER A 1029 11.17 38.08 -3.56
CA SER A 1029 10.17 37.71 -2.55
C SER A 1029 10.32 38.54 -1.28
N PRO A 1030 9.22 38.98 -0.64
CA PRO A 1030 9.28 39.47 0.74
C PRO A 1030 9.68 38.36 1.73
N TYR A 1031 9.75 37.11 1.26
CA TYR A 1031 10.17 35.93 2.01
C TYR A 1031 11.52 35.43 1.47
N ALA A 1032 12.61 36.16 1.70
CA ALA A 1032 13.96 35.78 1.26
C ALA A 1032 14.31 34.33 1.66
N PRO A 1033 14.94 33.53 0.79
CA PRO A 1033 15.20 32.13 1.10
C PRO A 1033 16.14 31.99 2.32
N LYS A 1034 15.83 31.06 3.22
CA LYS A 1034 16.74 30.74 4.36
C LYS A 1034 17.83 29.76 3.93
N ARG A 1035 17.52 28.94 2.93
CA ARG A 1035 18.39 27.95 2.32
C ARG A 1035 18.96 28.49 1.01
N THR A 1036 20.19 28.12 0.67
CA THR A 1036 20.75 28.46 -0.64
C THR A 1036 19.99 27.72 -1.74
N ILE A 1037 19.73 28.37 -2.87
CA ILE A 1037 19.06 27.76 -4.02
C ILE A 1037 20.00 27.81 -5.23
N ILE A 1038 20.19 26.69 -5.90
CA ILE A 1038 20.97 26.60 -7.14
C ILE A 1038 19.99 26.36 -8.29
N PHE A 1039 20.01 27.25 -9.26
CA PHE A 1039 19.25 27.15 -10.50
C PHE A 1039 20.15 26.57 -11.58
N VAL A 1040 19.74 25.44 -12.18
CA VAL A 1040 20.56 24.72 -13.16
C VAL A 1040 19.75 24.53 -14.44
N ALA A 1041 20.12 25.25 -15.50
CA ALA A 1041 19.65 24.95 -16.83
C ALA A 1041 20.71 24.09 -17.55
N TRP A 1042 20.36 22.85 -17.90
CA TRP A 1042 21.33 21.85 -18.36
C TRP A 1042 20.97 21.26 -19.73
N SER A 1043 21.88 20.49 -20.31
CA SER A 1043 21.73 19.85 -21.62
C SER A 1043 21.98 18.34 -21.54
N GLY A 1044 21.18 17.56 -22.25
CA GLY A 1044 21.16 16.10 -22.30
C GLY A 1044 19.77 15.49 -21.99
N GLY A 1045 18.76 16.30 -21.65
CA GLY A 1045 17.44 15.81 -21.22
C GLY A 1045 16.64 15.16 -22.35
N ASP A 1046 16.72 15.68 -23.58
CA ASP A 1046 16.10 15.07 -24.76
C ASP A 1046 16.81 13.77 -25.20
N ARG A 1047 18.00 13.50 -24.62
CA ARG A 1047 18.68 12.22 -24.70
C ARG A 1047 18.32 11.31 -23.52
N GLY A 1048 17.23 11.54 -22.78
CA GLY A 1048 16.84 10.72 -21.63
C GLY A 1048 17.90 10.59 -20.53
N GLU A 1049 18.84 11.53 -20.47
CA GLU A 1049 19.81 11.61 -19.40
C GLU A 1049 19.18 12.27 -18.16
N SER A 1050 19.90 12.30 -17.04
CA SER A 1050 19.46 13.04 -15.86
C SER A 1050 20.60 13.87 -15.31
N LEU A 1051 20.24 14.96 -14.64
CA LEU A 1051 21.21 15.87 -14.05
C LEU A 1051 22.09 15.16 -13.00
N LYS A 1052 23.38 15.04 -13.29
CA LYS A 1052 24.40 14.56 -12.34
C LYS A 1052 24.85 15.69 -11.42
N TYR A 1053 23.99 16.08 -10.48
CA TYR A 1053 24.25 17.24 -9.62
C TYR A 1053 25.54 17.10 -8.79
N LEU A 1054 25.99 15.88 -8.47
CA LEU A 1054 27.27 15.67 -7.78
C LEU A 1054 28.45 16.15 -8.60
N ASP A 1055 28.40 16.05 -9.93
CA ASP A 1055 29.47 16.58 -10.78
C ASP A 1055 29.54 18.10 -10.63
N ILE A 1056 28.39 18.77 -10.50
CA ILE A 1056 28.30 20.22 -10.21
C ILE A 1056 28.83 20.53 -8.80
N MET A 1057 28.32 19.84 -7.78
CA MET A 1057 28.69 20.10 -6.39
C MET A 1057 30.19 19.84 -6.15
N ASN A 1058 30.74 18.80 -6.79
CA ASN A 1058 32.14 18.43 -6.69
C ASN A 1058 33.06 19.33 -7.51
N ALA A 1059 32.58 19.84 -8.65
CA ALA A 1059 33.37 20.73 -9.51
C ALA A 1059 33.70 22.06 -8.82
N TYR A 1060 32.78 22.60 -8.02
CA TYR A 1060 32.95 23.89 -7.38
C TYR A 1060 33.34 23.74 -5.91
N ARG A 1061 34.48 24.32 -5.52
CA ARG A 1061 34.98 24.21 -4.15
C ARG A 1061 34.02 24.83 -3.14
N GLU A 1062 33.39 25.97 -3.47
CA GLU A 1062 32.40 26.58 -2.58
C GLU A 1062 31.15 25.69 -2.41
N LEU A 1063 30.72 24.98 -3.46
CA LEU A 1063 29.51 24.15 -3.41
C LEU A 1063 29.70 22.83 -2.67
N ASN A 1064 30.92 22.29 -2.64
CA ASN A 1064 31.26 21.02 -1.98
C ASN A 1064 30.89 20.95 -0.49
N GLU A 1065 30.78 22.10 0.19
CA GLU A 1065 30.45 22.16 1.62
C GLU A 1065 28.94 22.17 1.89
N PHE A 1066 28.10 22.37 0.86
CA PHE A 1066 26.66 22.44 1.02
C PHE A 1066 26.00 21.05 0.92
N LYS A 1067 24.99 20.83 1.76
CA LYS A 1067 24.16 19.63 1.76
C LYS A 1067 22.95 19.80 0.86
N VAL A 1068 22.87 19.03 -0.22
CA VAL A 1068 21.69 19.05 -1.11
C VAL A 1068 20.49 18.44 -0.39
N ASN A 1069 19.43 19.23 -0.19
CA ASN A 1069 18.24 18.82 0.57
C ASN A 1069 17.10 18.35 -0.34
N GLU A 1070 16.94 18.94 -1.53
CA GLU A 1070 16.04 18.43 -2.56
C GLU A 1070 16.39 18.96 -3.96
N ILE A 1071 15.88 18.26 -4.98
CA ILE A 1071 16.05 18.58 -6.40
C ILE A 1071 14.67 18.69 -7.05
N ILE A 1072 14.40 19.75 -7.79
CA ILE A 1072 13.15 19.97 -8.53
C ILE A 1072 13.47 20.03 -10.02
N GLU A 1073 13.07 19.02 -10.78
CA GLU A 1073 13.17 19.01 -12.24
C GLU A 1073 11.84 19.47 -12.85
N ILE A 1074 11.90 20.49 -13.71
CA ILE A 1074 10.75 21.10 -14.36
C ILE A 1074 10.82 20.85 -15.86
N SER A 1075 9.79 20.23 -16.43
CA SER A 1075 9.76 19.91 -17.85
C SER A 1075 8.31 19.90 -18.38
N ALA A 1076 8.09 20.33 -19.63
CA ALA A 1076 6.79 20.27 -20.31
C ALA A 1076 5.56 20.75 -19.50
N VAL A 1077 5.66 21.95 -18.90
CA VAL A 1077 4.65 22.49 -17.98
C VAL A 1077 3.59 23.38 -18.65
N GLY A 1078 3.73 23.67 -19.94
CA GLY A 1078 2.91 24.63 -20.69
C GLY A 1078 1.83 24.04 -21.60
N ALA A 1079 1.92 22.76 -21.99
CA ALA A 1079 0.99 22.11 -22.90
C ALA A 1079 0.73 20.64 -22.53
N GLY A 1080 -0.34 20.07 -23.10
CA GLY A 1080 -0.74 18.66 -22.90
C GLY A 1080 -2.26 18.47 -22.78
N THR A 1081 -2.78 17.27 -23.04
CA THR A 1081 -4.25 17.05 -23.10
C THR A 1081 -4.96 16.95 -21.76
N GLY A 1082 -4.21 16.73 -20.69
CA GLY A 1082 -4.72 16.58 -19.34
C GLY A 1082 -5.22 17.90 -18.74
N LYS A 1083 -5.81 17.79 -17.54
CA LYS A 1083 -6.35 18.92 -16.76
C LYS A 1083 -5.66 19.11 -15.41
N ALA A 1084 -4.52 18.45 -15.23
CA ALA A 1084 -3.79 18.40 -13.97
C ALA A 1084 -2.28 18.57 -14.22
N VAL A 1085 -1.57 19.04 -13.20
CA VAL A 1085 -0.12 18.97 -13.14
C VAL A 1085 0.26 17.51 -12.86
N ASN A 1086 1.08 16.94 -13.72
CA ASN A 1086 1.64 15.61 -13.55
C ASN A 1086 2.88 15.67 -12.65
N ILE A 1087 2.99 14.68 -11.77
CA ILE A 1087 4.15 14.49 -10.90
C ILE A 1087 4.77 13.15 -11.31
N GLY A 1088 6.03 13.17 -11.74
CA GLY A 1088 6.71 11.99 -12.27
C GLY A 1088 6.81 10.87 -11.24
N ALA A 1089 6.71 9.63 -11.70
CA ALA A 1089 6.67 8.44 -10.84
C ALA A 1089 7.91 8.26 -9.94
N GLN A 1090 9.05 8.82 -10.35
CA GLN A 1090 10.30 8.79 -9.58
C GLN A 1090 10.39 9.89 -8.49
N SER A 1091 9.35 10.73 -8.34
CA SER A 1091 9.37 11.81 -7.36
C SER A 1091 9.24 11.30 -5.92
N SER A 1092 9.97 11.91 -5.00
CA SER A 1092 9.86 11.72 -3.55
C SER A 1092 8.42 11.89 -3.07
N TYR A 1093 7.91 10.94 -2.29
CA TYR A 1093 6.54 11.01 -1.76
C TYR A 1093 6.31 12.27 -0.90
N ARG A 1094 7.32 12.71 -0.17
CA ARG A 1094 7.26 13.93 0.65
C ARG A 1094 7.01 15.15 -0.24
N LEU A 1095 7.69 15.24 -1.38
CA LEU A 1095 7.54 16.32 -2.36
C LEU A 1095 6.23 16.18 -3.15
N VAL A 1096 5.83 14.95 -3.52
CA VAL A 1096 4.51 14.67 -4.11
C VAL A 1096 3.39 15.21 -3.22
N LYS A 1097 3.45 14.92 -1.92
CA LYS A 1097 2.44 15.39 -0.96
C LYS A 1097 2.44 16.91 -0.84
N LEU A 1098 3.62 17.53 -0.75
CA LEU A 1098 3.78 18.99 -0.75
C LEU A 1098 3.10 19.61 -1.99
N VAL A 1099 3.35 19.06 -3.18
CA VAL A 1099 2.75 19.50 -4.44
C VAL A 1099 1.25 19.26 -4.49
N GLN A 1100 0.76 18.10 -4.04
CA GLN A 1100 -0.68 17.80 -4.00
C GLN A 1100 -1.43 18.71 -3.03
N ASP A 1101 -0.87 18.98 -1.85
CA ASP A 1101 -1.48 19.85 -0.85
C ASP A 1101 -1.41 21.32 -1.30
N GLY A 1102 -0.29 21.75 -1.89
CA GLY A 1102 -0.19 23.05 -2.58
C GLY A 1102 -1.22 23.19 -3.70
N GLY A 1103 -1.41 22.15 -4.51
CA GLY A 1103 -2.41 22.08 -5.58
C GLY A 1103 -3.83 22.23 -5.04
N LYS A 1104 -4.21 21.46 -4.01
CA LYS A 1104 -5.51 21.59 -3.33
C LYS A 1104 -5.75 23.01 -2.82
N ARG A 1105 -4.74 23.65 -2.23
CA ARG A 1105 -4.81 25.03 -1.72
C ARG A 1105 -4.99 26.05 -2.84
N LEU A 1106 -4.35 25.84 -4.00
CA LEU A 1106 -4.45 26.73 -5.15
C LEU A 1106 -5.65 26.42 -6.07
N GLY A 1107 -6.39 25.33 -5.83
CA GLY A 1107 -7.46 24.86 -6.70
C GLY A 1107 -6.94 24.24 -8.01
N ILE A 1108 -5.70 23.73 -7.99
CA ILE A 1108 -5.01 23.11 -9.11
C ILE A 1108 -5.05 21.60 -8.91
N LYS A 1109 -5.55 20.88 -9.92
CA LYS A 1109 -5.56 19.41 -9.88
C LYS A 1109 -4.14 18.91 -10.14
N THR A 1110 -3.75 17.87 -9.41
CA THR A 1110 -2.48 17.16 -9.57
C THR A 1110 -2.75 15.68 -9.80
N THR A 1111 -1.85 14.98 -10.47
CA THR A 1111 -1.93 13.54 -10.71
C THR A 1111 -0.53 12.93 -10.66
N THR A 1112 -0.40 11.72 -10.12
CA THR A 1112 0.82 10.89 -10.23
C THR A 1112 0.67 9.82 -11.32
N ARG A 1113 -0.51 9.78 -11.98
CA ARG A 1113 -0.83 8.85 -13.06
C ARG A 1113 -0.84 9.51 -14.44
N GLY A 1114 -0.38 10.76 -14.51
CA GLY A 1114 -0.38 11.51 -15.77
C GLY A 1114 0.78 11.10 -16.66
N ARG A 1115 0.69 11.49 -17.93
CA ARG A 1115 1.74 11.26 -18.91
C ARG A 1115 2.63 12.50 -19.01
N GLY A 1116 3.91 12.35 -18.71
CA GLY A 1116 4.94 13.38 -18.91
C GLY A 1116 5.48 13.36 -20.35
N PRO A 1117 6.37 14.28 -20.74
CA PRO A 1117 6.88 14.39 -22.11
C PRO A 1117 7.64 13.14 -22.57
N HIS A 1118 8.33 12.47 -21.64
CA HIS A 1118 9.08 11.24 -21.90
C HIS A 1118 8.28 9.95 -21.63
N TYR A 1119 6.95 10.03 -21.53
CA TYR A 1119 6.11 8.86 -21.25
C TYR A 1119 6.27 7.77 -22.33
N GLY A 1120 6.56 6.53 -21.92
CA GLY A 1120 6.73 5.40 -22.84
C GLY A 1120 8.11 5.35 -23.54
N ILE A 1121 9.01 6.31 -23.25
CA ILE A 1121 10.41 6.23 -23.65
C ILE A 1121 11.12 5.33 -22.64
N VAL A 1122 11.83 4.30 -23.13
CA VAL A 1122 12.54 3.34 -22.28
C VAL A 1122 13.74 4.05 -21.64
N GLU A 1123 13.59 4.47 -20.38
CA GLU A 1123 14.70 4.88 -19.50
C GLU A 1123 15.48 3.62 -19.05
N ASP A 1124 16.32 3.08 -19.93
CA ASP A 1124 17.08 1.84 -19.66
C ASP A 1124 18.38 2.09 -18.85
N ILE A 1125 18.57 3.33 -18.36
CA ILE A 1125 19.60 3.64 -17.38
C ILE A 1125 18.88 4.26 -16.18
N PRO A 1126 18.92 3.63 -14.99
CA PRO A 1126 18.48 4.29 -13.77
C PRO A 1126 19.42 5.46 -13.51
N THR A 1127 19.10 6.65 -14.05
CA THR A 1127 19.80 7.90 -13.74
C THR A 1127 19.01 8.77 -12.77
N ALA A 1128 18.13 8.17 -11.97
CA ALA A 1128 17.99 8.65 -10.60
C ALA A 1128 19.36 8.43 -9.94
N SER A 1129 20.13 9.52 -9.73
CA SER A 1129 21.35 9.49 -8.91
C SER A 1129 21.04 8.65 -7.65
N PRO A 1130 21.61 7.44 -7.49
CA PRO A 1130 20.93 6.44 -6.71
C PRO A 1130 20.74 6.77 -5.22
N ARG A 1131 21.37 7.80 -4.62
CA ARG A 1131 21.48 7.83 -3.15
C ARG A 1131 21.56 9.14 -2.37
N GLU A 1132 21.37 10.35 -2.91
CA GLU A 1132 21.86 11.50 -2.11
C GLU A 1132 20.88 12.68 -1.86
N ALA A 1133 19.76 12.87 -2.60
CA ALA A 1133 18.73 13.86 -2.23
C ALA A 1133 17.30 13.54 -2.78
N PRO A 1134 16.21 13.85 -2.05
CA PRO A 1134 14.83 13.80 -2.54
C PRO A 1134 14.60 14.60 -3.83
N SER A 1135 14.01 13.99 -4.86
CA SER A 1135 13.75 14.64 -6.16
C SER A 1135 12.26 14.81 -6.46
N LEU A 1136 11.91 15.82 -7.26
CA LEU A 1136 10.56 16.12 -7.72
C LEU A 1136 10.58 16.40 -9.21
N TYR A 1137 9.89 15.58 -10.00
CA TYR A 1137 9.71 15.81 -11.43
C TYR A 1137 8.30 16.33 -11.70
N ILE A 1138 8.19 17.50 -12.33
CA ILE A 1138 6.90 18.14 -12.61
C ILE A 1138 6.74 18.39 -14.11
N SER A 1139 5.59 17.99 -14.63
CA SER A 1139 5.14 18.31 -15.98
C SER A 1139 3.63 18.54 -16.04
N TRP A 1140 3.08 18.87 -17.21
CA TRP A 1140 1.64 18.86 -17.41
C TRP A 1140 1.17 17.50 -17.93
N ASP A 1141 0.02 17.02 -17.45
CA ASP A 1141 -0.54 15.73 -17.87
C ASP A 1141 -0.88 15.72 -19.37
N GLY A 1142 -0.40 14.69 -20.09
CA GLY A 1142 -0.56 14.53 -21.52
C GLY A 1142 0.42 15.37 -22.35
N SER A 1143 1.58 15.73 -21.77
CA SER A 1143 2.62 16.50 -22.45
C SER A 1143 3.37 15.72 -23.53
N ASP A 1144 3.35 14.39 -23.46
CA ASP A 1144 3.89 13.42 -24.43
C ASP A 1144 3.39 13.62 -25.86
N GLN A 1145 2.15 14.08 -26.04
CA GLN A 1145 1.50 14.06 -27.36
C GLN A 1145 2.20 14.89 -28.44
N ASN A 1146 2.81 16.01 -28.03
CA ASN A 1146 3.56 16.87 -28.94
C ASN A 1146 5.07 16.76 -28.70
N ALA A 1147 5.49 16.24 -27.55
CA ALA A 1147 6.90 16.06 -27.20
C ALA A 1147 7.63 15.30 -28.30
N HIS A 1148 8.87 15.70 -28.56
CA HIS A 1148 9.70 15.12 -29.61
C HIS A 1148 9.15 15.19 -31.06
N THR A 1149 8.16 16.06 -31.34
CA THR A 1149 7.61 16.24 -32.70
C THR A 1149 7.80 17.66 -33.20
N VAL A 1150 7.63 17.86 -34.51
CA VAL A 1150 7.56 19.19 -35.13
C VAL A 1150 6.36 20.02 -34.65
N ARG A 1151 5.40 19.41 -33.94
CA ARG A 1151 4.24 20.09 -33.35
C ARG A 1151 4.55 20.71 -31.99
N ASP A 1152 5.74 20.51 -31.43
CA ASP A 1152 6.13 21.17 -30.18
C ASP A 1152 6.53 22.63 -30.40
N VAL A 1153 5.56 23.43 -30.83
CA VAL A 1153 5.70 24.84 -31.20
C VAL A 1153 5.01 25.75 -30.18
N ILE A 1154 5.42 27.02 -30.14
CA ILE A 1154 4.92 28.00 -29.18
C ILE A 1154 3.40 28.21 -29.27
N GLU A 1155 2.81 28.07 -30.45
CA GLU A 1155 1.36 28.22 -30.68
C GLU A 1155 0.54 27.16 -29.92
N ASN A 1156 1.14 26.04 -29.55
CA ASN A 1156 0.49 24.96 -28.81
C ASN A 1156 0.62 25.09 -27.28
N ILE A 1157 1.34 26.12 -26.80
CA ILE A 1157 1.45 26.43 -25.37
C ILE A 1157 0.14 27.07 -24.89
N ASP A 1158 -0.37 26.59 -23.75
CA ASP A 1158 -1.54 27.19 -23.09
C ASP A 1158 -1.06 28.06 -21.90
N PRO A 1159 -1.18 29.40 -21.99
CA PRO A 1159 -0.76 30.30 -20.91
C PRO A 1159 -1.43 30.00 -19.57
N LYS A 1160 -2.65 29.46 -19.57
CA LYS A 1160 -3.36 29.09 -18.33
C LYS A 1160 -2.75 27.88 -17.65
N LYS A 1161 -2.13 26.97 -18.41
CA LYS A 1161 -1.40 25.82 -17.86
C LYS A 1161 -0.09 26.29 -17.26
N LEU A 1162 0.68 27.09 -17.99
CA LEU A 1162 1.89 27.75 -17.48
C LEU A 1162 1.62 28.49 -16.17
N LYS A 1163 0.58 29.33 -16.12
CA LYS A 1163 0.19 30.05 -14.90
C LYS A 1163 -0.11 29.10 -13.74
N LYS A 1164 -0.78 27.98 -13.98
CA LYS A 1164 -1.10 27.00 -12.91
C LYS A 1164 0.17 26.29 -12.43
N SER A 1165 0.95 25.72 -13.34
CA SER A 1165 2.20 25.02 -13.03
C SER A 1165 3.17 25.95 -12.30
N GLY A 1166 3.36 27.17 -12.82
CA GLY A 1166 4.17 28.21 -12.22
C GLY A 1166 3.73 28.60 -10.81
N ARG A 1167 2.46 28.98 -10.62
CA ARG A 1167 1.91 29.28 -9.27
C ARG A 1167 2.15 28.14 -8.27
N LEU A 1168 2.01 26.90 -8.72
CA LEU A 1168 2.24 25.74 -7.87
C LEU A 1168 3.74 25.59 -7.52
N LEU A 1169 4.61 25.66 -8.51
CA LEU A 1169 6.07 25.58 -8.33
C LEU A 1169 6.61 26.74 -7.48
N THR A 1170 6.09 27.96 -7.63
CA THR A 1170 6.46 29.11 -6.79
C THR A 1170 6.10 28.86 -5.33
N LEU A 1171 4.88 28.36 -5.07
CA LEU A 1171 4.46 28.03 -3.72
C LEU A 1171 5.36 26.95 -3.10
N ILE A 1172 5.67 25.90 -3.86
CA ILE A 1172 6.51 24.79 -3.41
C ILE A 1172 7.93 25.26 -3.13
N SER A 1173 8.52 26.05 -4.03
CA SER A 1173 9.89 26.55 -3.88
C SER A 1173 10.05 27.49 -2.68
N LEU A 1174 9.04 28.33 -2.39
CA LEU A 1174 9.02 29.19 -1.20
C LEU A 1174 8.96 28.41 0.11
N ILE A 1175 8.21 27.30 0.12
CA ILE A 1175 8.13 26.42 1.29
C ILE A 1175 9.47 25.72 1.49
N LEU A 1176 10.01 25.11 0.43
CA LEU A 1176 11.25 24.34 0.49
C LEU A 1176 12.45 25.20 0.90
N SER A 1177 12.57 26.39 0.34
CA SER A 1177 13.67 27.33 0.65
C SER A 1177 13.63 27.91 2.08
N ARG A 1178 12.57 27.70 2.85
CA ARG A 1178 12.38 28.35 4.16
C ARG A 1178 11.97 27.44 5.31
N GLU A 1179 11.43 26.25 5.02
CA GLU A 1179 10.83 25.37 6.01
C GLU A 1179 11.44 23.97 5.96
N ASN A 1180 11.90 23.47 7.11
CA ASN A 1180 12.35 22.08 7.25
C ASN A 1180 11.19 21.12 7.55
N ASN A 1181 10.07 21.62 8.07
CA ASN A 1181 8.90 20.84 8.46
C ASN A 1181 7.66 21.34 7.71
N TYR A 1182 7.35 20.72 6.57
CA TYR A 1182 6.21 21.05 5.70
C TYR A 1182 5.24 19.90 5.50
#